data_AF-A0A1Y2G6Z1-F1
#
_entry.id   AF-A0A1Y2G6Z1-F1
#
_cell.length_a   1.000
_cell.length_b   1.000
_cell.length_c   1.000
_cell.angle_alpha   90.00
_cell.angle_beta   90.00
_cell.angle_gamma   90.00
#
_symmetry.space_group_name_H-M   'P 1'
#
loop_
_entity.id
_entity.type
_entity.pdbx_description
1 polymer ?
#
loop_
_entity_poly.entity_id
_entity_poly.type
_entity_poly.pdbx_seq_one_letter_code
_entity_poly.pdbx_strand_id
1 'polypeptide(L)'
;MRKTGSGADVNVLGQELIEIMIQVLSIPSFFISGIEESKGMFGTCFSGLAMGLDKWSGLMEPKIMDGLVAGLKLGRVSAQDTDMEGIQASLATVLRSNVLNESPEPIKELITAFLQDFYGASSSAAPTLSTAKILSVSSVVSNIDELFQVLRLFQFVVTHKAGLVTVKDDEGDKDKKRKKKKSKPKKAVQLKGVTWFEALIQALQDTSNNATIPSLLAVAGILRAIQHAEDDPPRVDADSLALIQDLFVTSLRVITEELKGTISSPEDNIAISNASVLSSRIQACLVFATSQTIPNLPACKLEALDSSLLADLLLDYVLQQNEQKGVIPITEIFRTIAYEIAQQQQPQPNRLKLNGMTHQLLTTTTKGPLFTEIGRIARTIATLIETMDDWGKIEHLLERMHSFAINIHVDWSRCSLSSYDSFVIEGQQQKSEPRPEPDPETSKSMAMLFQVFKTVLFAYTMIFGSINEKWENATVGLTSQFDFLILDSYAHLFFITYKLGPGSFQVYEELITSILTRMVTSEGIAATLQDTDKDGESSNHHVLLNKTLKRMKPRAELGLYDPVMESRTLFYMNLLERIMIAIEEPFLEHELLPMVYPYLLKNDQRDLFESAHSVIMSVFLTNKTIAKQLAPYYSNLLLQHFPDQINIDQLRAAFTTMIKSLSETEDALAWLCVEKLLEKIQQYDTVIEADIKAQELSQNEQEKAVAALAKEQQERDSEKALVQVATEVYQDLSPQDSATQLPSLNTPTPSPPPLSSAVPPATSSSSYSSSSSVTKTTASIASLELQKERGQILLALFDQLSSLNLVFVQTLGDKIRELLSKEQSPVSRKALLKCILDVVGGPSVDQTKRDWAVKWYLGLVNEFGRGSSSSSLSSSLSTPISMSLHKH
;
A
#
# COMPACT_ATOMS: atom_id res chain seq x y z
N MET A 1 23.74 64.33 -2.50
CA MET A 1 23.85 65.79 -2.30
C MET A 1 23.11 66.45 -3.46
N ARG A 2 21.93 67.05 -3.24
CA ARG A 2 21.67 68.50 -3.19
C ARG A 2 21.98 69.31 -4.48
N LYS A 3 20.90 69.68 -5.17
CA LYS A 3 20.71 70.82 -6.11
C LYS A 3 21.63 70.91 -7.33
N THR A 4 21.09 70.51 -8.48
CA THR A 4 20.79 71.40 -9.62
C THR A 4 19.73 70.72 -10.48
N GLY A 5 18.96 71.49 -11.27
CA GLY A 5 17.80 70.97 -12.01
C GLY A 5 18.02 70.98 -13.51
N SER A 6 17.86 69.81 -14.14
CA SER A 6 17.49 69.62 -15.55
C SER A 6 17.11 68.15 -15.73
N GLY A 7 16.01 67.85 -16.43
CA GLY A 7 15.49 66.48 -16.60
C GLY A 7 16.21 65.62 -17.64
N ALA A 8 17.32 66.11 -18.23
CA ALA A 8 18.00 65.45 -19.34
C ALA A 8 19.14 64.51 -18.89
N ASP A 9 19.91 64.89 -17.87
CA ASP A 9 21.18 64.21 -17.54
C ASP A 9 21.02 62.91 -16.72
N VAL A 10 19.82 62.64 -16.19
CA VAL A 10 19.53 61.41 -15.42
C VAL A 10 19.54 60.16 -16.32
N ASN A 11 19.17 60.30 -17.60
CA ASN A 11 19.11 59.16 -18.52
C ASN A 11 20.50 58.70 -18.98
N VAL A 12 21.45 59.63 -19.15
CA VAL A 12 22.83 59.30 -19.56
C VAL A 12 23.57 58.58 -18.43
N LEU A 13 23.48 59.11 -17.20
CA LEU A 13 24.00 58.44 -15.99
C LEU A 13 23.31 57.09 -15.72
N GLY A 14 22.03 56.94 -16.10
CA GLY A 14 21.33 55.66 -16.05
C GLY A 14 21.87 54.62 -17.05
N GLN A 15 22.19 55.04 -18.28
CA GLN A 15 22.76 54.14 -19.29
C GLN A 15 24.19 53.70 -18.94
N GLU A 16 25.07 54.59 -18.49
CA GLU A 16 26.44 54.22 -18.10
C GLU A 16 26.46 53.22 -16.93
N LEU A 17 25.54 53.38 -15.95
CA LEU A 17 25.41 52.44 -14.83
C LEU A 17 24.91 51.05 -15.30
N ILE A 18 24.04 51.02 -16.30
CA ILE A 18 23.55 49.77 -16.91
C ILE A 18 24.67 49.09 -17.73
N GLU A 19 25.47 49.83 -18.51
CA GLU A 19 26.61 49.26 -19.24
C GLU A 19 27.68 48.68 -18.29
N ILE A 20 27.98 49.37 -17.19
CA ILE A 20 28.90 48.87 -16.15
C ILE A 20 28.34 47.60 -15.48
N MET A 21 27.03 47.53 -15.20
CA MET A 21 26.40 46.30 -14.69
C MET A 21 26.43 45.16 -15.71
N ILE A 22 26.24 45.44 -17.00
CA ILE A 22 26.31 44.43 -18.07
C ILE A 22 27.72 43.84 -18.19
N GLN A 23 28.77 44.67 -18.11
CA GLN A 23 30.16 44.17 -18.17
C GLN A 23 30.59 43.36 -16.94
N VAL A 24 30.05 43.66 -15.75
CA VAL A 24 30.44 42.96 -14.51
C VAL A 24 29.65 41.66 -14.29
N LEU A 25 28.41 41.55 -14.80
CA LEU A 25 27.49 40.44 -14.46
C LEU A 25 27.30 39.37 -15.54
N SER A 26 27.89 39.52 -16.74
CA SER A 26 27.85 38.50 -17.82
C SER A 26 26.43 37.98 -18.17
N ILE A 27 25.45 38.88 -18.23
CA ILE A 27 24.05 38.52 -18.53
C ILE A 27 23.88 38.29 -20.05
N PRO A 28 23.32 37.16 -20.51
CA PRO A 28 23.11 36.89 -21.93
C PRO A 28 22.12 37.86 -22.59
N SER A 29 22.44 38.30 -23.81
CA SER A 29 21.67 39.27 -24.61
C SER A 29 20.22 38.85 -24.92
N PHE A 30 19.88 37.57 -24.79
CA PHE A 30 18.53 37.03 -24.95
C PHE A 30 17.51 37.63 -23.95
N PHE A 31 17.95 38.00 -22.74
CA PHE A 31 17.07 38.53 -21.70
C PHE A 31 16.52 39.95 -22.00
N ILE A 32 17.20 40.72 -22.87
CA ILE A 32 16.79 42.10 -23.19
C ILE A 32 15.70 42.10 -24.27
N SER A 33 15.79 41.20 -25.27
CA SER A 33 14.79 41.06 -26.34
C SER A 33 13.38 40.80 -25.79
N GLY A 34 13.25 39.93 -24.78
CA GLY A 34 11.96 39.61 -24.18
C GLY A 34 11.30 40.77 -23.41
N ILE A 35 12.07 41.77 -22.98
CA ILE A 35 11.53 42.94 -22.26
C ILE A 35 10.92 43.94 -23.24
N GLU A 36 11.47 44.09 -24.45
CA GLU A 36 10.89 44.98 -25.47
C GLU A 36 9.67 44.35 -26.18
N GLU A 37 9.70 43.04 -26.48
CA GLU A 37 8.51 42.33 -26.99
C GLU A 37 7.32 42.42 -26.02
N SER A 38 7.56 42.33 -24.71
CA SER A 38 6.49 42.42 -23.71
C SER A 38 5.72 43.75 -23.79
N LYS A 39 6.41 44.88 -24.03
CA LYS A 39 5.78 46.21 -24.08
C LYS A 39 4.92 46.41 -25.33
N GLY A 40 5.27 45.75 -26.45
CA GLY A 40 4.46 45.76 -27.66
C GLY A 40 3.15 44.98 -27.49
N MET A 41 3.22 43.75 -26.96
CA MET A 41 2.06 42.87 -26.79
C MET A 41 0.95 43.44 -25.89
N PHE A 42 1.31 44.14 -24.80
CA PHE A 42 0.33 44.72 -23.88
C PHE A 42 -0.60 45.76 -24.54
N GLY A 43 -0.15 46.47 -25.58
CA GLY A 43 -0.97 47.45 -26.29
C GLY A 43 -2.03 46.84 -27.21
N THR A 44 -1.67 45.78 -27.94
CA THR A 44 -2.54 45.16 -28.97
C THR A 44 -3.65 44.29 -28.40
N CYS A 45 -3.45 43.63 -27.26
CA CYS A 45 -4.54 42.86 -26.63
C CYS A 45 -5.62 43.77 -26.00
N PHE A 46 -5.27 44.98 -25.56
CA PHE A 46 -6.22 45.91 -24.94
C PHE A 46 -7.16 46.59 -25.94
N SER A 47 -6.72 46.85 -27.17
CA SER A 47 -7.56 47.47 -28.20
C SER A 47 -8.63 46.53 -28.75
N GLY A 48 -8.29 45.25 -28.95
CA GLY A 48 -9.23 44.23 -29.43
C GLY A 48 -10.43 44.04 -28.50
N LEU A 49 -10.17 43.87 -27.19
CA LEU A 49 -11.23 43.70 -26.19
C LEU A 49 -12.11 44.95 -26.06
N ALA A 50 -11.54 46.15 -26.16
CA ALA A 50 -12.32 47.39 -26.12
C ALA A 50 -13.26 47.55 -27.34
N MET A 51 -12.77 47.23 -28.54
CA MET A 51 -13.60 47.28 -29.77
C MET A 51 -14.64 46.16 -29.84
N GLY A 52 -14.35 45.00 -29.25
CA GLY A 52 -15.35 43.94 -29.07
C GLY A 52 -16.52 44.43 -28.23
N LEU A 53 -16.24 45.03 -27.07
CA LEU A 53 -17.22 45.38 -26.03
C LEU A 53 -18.22 46.48 -26.42
N ASP A 54 -17.84 47.47 -27.23
CA ASP A 54 -18.77 48.50 -27.74
C ASP A 54 -19.98 47.86 -28.48
N LYS A 55 -19.75 46.72 -29.13
CA LYS A 55 -20.76 45.96 -29.90
C LYS A 55 -21.87 45.34 -29.03
N TRP A 56 -21.64 45.19 -27.72
CA TRP A 56 -22.57 44.56 -26.77
C TRP A 56 -23.49 45.54 -26.06
N SER A 57 -23.17 46.83 -26.12
CA SER A 57 -23.89 47.91 -25.43
C SER A 57 -25.39 48.00 -25.77
N GLY A 58 -25.82 47.39 -26.88
CA GLY A 58 -27.22 47.33 -27.32
C GLY A 58 -28.00 46.08 -26.90
N LEU A 59 -27.38 45.06 -26.30
CA LEU A 59 -28.00 43.74 -26.05
C LEU A 59 -28.26 43.39 -24.58
N MET A 60 -27.68 44.11 -23.61
CA MET A 60 -27.89 43.90 -22.18
C MET A 60 -27.99 45.22 -21.42
N GLU A 61 -28.52 45.21 -20.19
CA GLU A 61 -28.41 46.40 -19.32
C GLU A 61 -26.93 46.76 -19.12
N PRO A 62 -26.54 48.05 -19.26
CA PRO A 62 -25.14 48.47 -19.13
C PRO A 62 -24.47 47.98 -17.86
N LYS A 63 -25.18 47.99 -16.72
CA LYS A 63 -24.66 47.50 -15.42
C LYS A 63 -24.25 46.03 -15.41
N ILE A 64 -24.91 45.19 -16.20
CA ILE A 64 -24.61 43.76 -16.30
C ILE A 64 -23.37 43.55 -17.19
N MET A 65 -23.28 44.30 -18.30
CA MET A 65 -22.06 44.30 -19.13
C MET A 65 -20.86 44.90 -18.40
N ASP A 66 -21.03 46.03 -17.71
CA ASP A 66 -20.00 46.65 -16.87
C ASP A 66 -19.55 45.68 -15.77
N GLY A 67 -20.46 44.92 -15.17
CA GLY A 67 -20.15 43.87 -14.18
C GLY A 67 -19.37 42.69 -14.78
N LEU A 68 -19.80 42.16 -15.92
CA LEU A 68 -19.10 41.08 -16.62
C LEU A 68 -17.71 41.52 -17.10
N VAL A 69 -17.61 42.73 -17.65
CA VAL A 69 -16.37 43.35 -18.13
C VAL A 69 -15.43 43.68 -16.99
N ALA A 70 -15.94 44.20 -15.87
CA ALA A 70 -15.15 44.41 -14.67
C ALA A 70 -14.64 43.06 -14.14
N GLY A 71 -15.50 42.03 -14.01
CA GLY A 71 -15.09 40.70 -13.58
C GLY A 71 -14.03 40.07 -14.48
N LEU A 72 -14.23 40.08 -15.81
CA LEU A 72 -13.27 39.55 -16.78
C LEU A 72 -11.96 40.35 -16.84
N LYS A 73 -11.99 41.67 -16.58
CA LYS A 73 -10.79 42.52 -16.50
C LYS A 73 -10.06 42.38 -15.16
N LEU A 74 -10.76 42.30 -14.03
CA LEU A 74 -10.14 42.11 -12.71
C LEU A 74 -9.53 40.70 -12.60
N GLY A 75 -10.26 39.65 -12.98
CA GLY A 75 -9.76 38.27 -12.89
C GLY A 75 -8.54 38.00 -13.80
N ARG A 76 -8.36 38.78 -14.87
CA ARG A 76 -7.15 38.74 -15.72
C ARG A 76 -5.99 39.59 -15.19
N VAL A 77 -6.25 40.50 -14.26
CA VAL A 77 -5.23 41.39 -13.62
C VAL A 77 -4.84 40.88 -12.22
N SER A 78 -5.68 40.07 -11.58
CA SER A 78 -5.47 39.52 -10.23
C SER A 78 -5.52 37.99 -10.23
N ALA A 79 -4.50 37.35 -10.81
CA ALA A 79 -4.31 35.90 -10.81
C ALA A 79 -3.85 35.35 -9.42
N GLN A 80 -4.64 35.62 -8.38
CA GLN A 80 -4.65 34.90 -7.11
C GLN A 80 -6.08 34.36 -6.90
N ASP A 81 -6.21 33.19 -6.25
CA ASP A 81 -7.36 32.27 -6.35
C ASP A 81 -8.78 32.82 -6.06
N THR A 82 -8.91 34.04 -5.54
CA THR A 82 -10.16 34.59 -5.00
C THR A 82 -11.13 35.20 -6.02
N ASP A 83 -10.72 35.53 -7.26
CA ASP A 83 -11.56 36.34 -8.18
C ASP A 83 -12.36 35.50 -9.20
N MET A 84 -12.06 34.21 -9.34
CA MET A 84 -12.80 33.33 -10.26
C MET A 84 -14.19 32.95 -9.77
N GLU A 85 -14.44 32.96 -8.46
CA GLU A 85 -15.81 32.93 -7.93
C GLU A 85 -16.59 34.18 -8.40
N GLY A 86 -15.92 35.32 -8.54
CA GLY A 86 -16.47 36.56 -9.10
C GLY A 86 -16.84 36.43 -10.58
N ILE A 87 -15.97 35.83 -11.41
CA ILE A 87 -16.29 35.55 -12.83
C ILE A 87 -17.40 34.52 -12.96
N GLN A 88 -17.36 33.43 -12.18
CA GLN A 88 -18.43 32.42 -12.17
C GLN A 88 -19.77 33.03 -11.73
N ALA A 89 -19.80 33.82 -10.66
CA ALA A 89 -21.00 34.51 -10.19
C ALA A 89 -21.50 35.56 -11.20
N SER A 90 -20.60 36.30 -11.85
CA SER A 90 -20.94 37.27 -12.88
C SER A 90 -21.52 36.61 -14.13
N LEU A 91 -20.88 35.57 -14.68
CA LEU A 91 -21.43 34.83 -15.82
C LEU A 91 -22.74 34.12 -15.44
N ALA A 92 -22.83 33.56 -14.23
CA ALA A 92 -24.09 33.00 -13.72
C ALA A 92 -25.19 34.06 -13.63
N THR A 93 -24.85 35.30 -13.27
CA THR A 93 -25.79 36.42 -13.18
C THR A 93 -26.21 36.92 -14.57
N VAL A 94 -25.29 37.08 -15.52
CA VAL A 94 -25.55 37.39 -16.93
C VAL A 94 -26.46 36.33 -17.56
N LEU A 95 -26.15 35.05 -17.33
CA LEU A 95 -26.98 33.97 -17.82
C LEU A 95 -28.32 33.94 -17.08
N ARG A 96 -28.40 34.27 -15.78
CA ARG A 96 -29.67 34.41 -15.04
C ARG A 96 -30.55 35.52 -15.62
N SER A 97 -30.01 36.70 -15.91
CA SER A 97 -30.76 37.80 -16.51
C SER A 97 -31.23 37.47 -17.92
N ASN A 98 -30.35 36.92 -18.77
CA ASN A 98 -30.68 36.63 -20.16
C ASN A 98 -31.65 35.45 -20.32
N VAL A 99 -31.74 34.53 -19.35
CA VAL A 99 -32.73 33.43 -19.33
C VAL A 99 -34.16 33.88 -19.02
N LEU A 100 -34.40 35.18 -18.76
CA LEU A 100 -35.76 35.74 -18.80
C LEU A 100 -36.24 36.06 -20.22
N ASN A 101 -35.34 36.08 -21.20
CA ASN A 101 -35.67 36.28 -22.62
C ASN A 101 -35.61 34.92 -23.34
N GLU A 102 -36.66 34.57 -24.09
CA GLU A 102 -36.78 33.25 -24.74
C GLU A 102 -35.88 33.09 -25.99
N SER A 103 -35.21 34.17 -26.42
CA SER A 103 -34.42 34.21 -27.66
C SER A 103 -33.07 33.49 -27.53
N PRO A 104 -32.71 32.57 -28.45
CA PRO A 104 -31.44 31.85 -28.43
C PRO A 104 -30.24 32.73 -28.84
N GLU A 105 -30.42 33.69 -29.74
CA GLU A 105 -29.31 34.42 -30.39
C GLU A 105 -28.38 35.18 -29.42
N PRO A 106 -28.86 35.92 -28.39
CA PRO A 106 -27.95 36.63 -27.48
C PRO A 106 -27.07 35.70 -26.65
N ILE A 107 -27.53 34.46 -26.41
CA ILE A 107 -26.76 33.43 -25.71
C ILE A 107 -25.71 32.85 -26.65
N LYS A 108 -26.10 32.59 -27.91
CA LYS A 108 -25.20 32.13 -28.97
C LYS A 108 -24.06 33.14 -29.22
N GLU A 109 -24.39 34.42 -29.39
CA GLU A 109 -23.43 35.51 -29.53
C GLU A 109 -22.53 35.62 -28.29
N LEU A 110 -23.11 35.55 -27.08
CA LEU A 110 -22.35 35.62 -25.82
C LEU A 110 -21.27 34.53 -25.72
N ILE A 111 -21.63 33.28 -26.03
CA ILE A 111 -20.69 32.15 -25.96
C ILE A 111 -19.65 32.24 -27.07
N THR A 112 -20.09 32.55 -28.29
CA THR A 112 -19.20 32.66 -29.47
C THR A 112 -18.15 33.75 -29.24
N ALA A 113 -18.56 34.93 -28.80
CA ALA A 113 -17.66 36.04 -28.56
C ALA A 113 -16.81 35.83 -27.29
N PHE A 114 -17.33 35.19 -26.23
CA PHE A 114 -16.49 34.75 -25.11
C PHE A 114 -15.37 33.82 -25.58
N LEU A 115 -15.68 32.81 -26.42
CA LEU A 115 -14.68 31.89 -26.96
C LEU A 115 -13.71 32.56 -27.95
N GLN A 116 -14.11 33.63 -28.64
CA GLN A 116 -13.23 34.40 -29.54
C GLN A 116 -12.31 35.37 -28.77
N ASP A 117 -12.87 36.14 -27.83
CA ASP A 117 -12.15 37.17 -27.06
C ASP A 117 -11.21 36.56 -26.00
N PHE A 118 -11.63 35.49 -25.32
CA PHE A 118 -10.82 34.83 -24.29
C PHE A 118 -9.59 34.14 -24.89
N TYR A 119 -9.68 33.68 -26.14
CA TYR A 119 -8.62 32.91 -26.81
C TYR A 119 -7.95 33.62 -27.99
N GLY A 120 -8.21 34.93 -28.17
CA GLY A 120 -7.42 35.80 -29.05
C GLY A 120 -7.57 35.53 -30.55
N ALA A 121 -8.72 35.02 -30.99
CA ALA A 121 -9.00 34.73 -32.40
C ALA A 121 -9.31 36.01 -33.20
N SER A 122 -8.37 36.96 -33.26
CA SER A 122 -8.50 38.17 -34.10
C SER A 122 -8.50 37.76 -35.59
N SER A 123 -9.65 37.88 -36.25
CA SER A 123 -9.96 37.26 -37.55
C SER A 123 -9.30 37.89 -38.79
N SER A 124 -8.17 38.59 -38.64
CA SER A 124 -7.62 39.51 -39.66
C SER A 124 -6.36 39.03 -40.39
N ALA A 125 -5.87 37.80 -40.18
CA ALA A 125 -4.69 37.24 -40.86
C ALA A 125 -5.02 35.97 -41.70
N ALA A 126 -4.35 35.84 -42.85
CA ALA A 126 -4.65 34.85 -43.88
C ALA A 126 -4.32 33.38 -43.49
N PRO A 127 -5.00 32.37 -44.07
CA PRO A 127 -4.97 30.98 -43.59
C PRO A 127 -3.80 30.14 -44.11
N THR A 128 -2.56 30.64 -44.06
CA THR A 128 -1.38 29.98 -44.65
C THR A 128 -0.42 29.34 -43.65
N LEU A 129 -0.96 28.49 -42.76
CA LEU A 129 -0.35 27.25 -42.19
C LEU A 129 -1.34 26.65 -41.18
N SER A 130 -1.68 25.35 -41.26
CA SER A 130 -2.61 24.72 -40.31
C SER A 130 -2.02 24.60 -38.91
N THR A 131 -0.76 24.16 -38.81
CA THR A 131 -0.02 23.98 -37.55
C THR A 131 0.10 25.24 -36.69
N ALA A 132 0.06 26.43 -37.31
CA ALA A 132 0.10 27.70 -36.58
C ALA A 132 -1.15 27.94 -35.70
N LYS A 133 -2.32 27.37 -36.04
CA LYS A 133 -3.58 27.60 -35.33
C LYS A 133 -3.66 26.91 -33.96
N ILE A 134 -3.11 25.70 -33.83
CA ILE A 134 -3.02 25.02 -32.53
C ILE A 134 -2.03 25.78 -31.64
N LEU A 135 -0.88 26.15 -32.18
CA LEU A 135 0.23 26.74 -31.42
C LEU A 135 -0.08 28.16 -30.92
N SER A 136 -0.90 28.95 -31.62
CA SER A 136 -1.28 30.30 -31.20
C SER A 136 -2.06 30.34 -29.87
N VAL A 137 -2.70 29.25 -29.45
CA VAL A 137 -3.39 29.16 -28.15
C VAL A 137 -2.39 29.18 -26.98
N SER A 138 -1.15 28.72 -27.19
CA SER A 138 -0.16 28.56 -26.11
C SER A 138 0.37 29.88 -25.53
N SER A 139 0.16 31.02 -26.19
CA SER A 139 0.58 32.35 -25.72
C SER A 139 -0.48 33.05 -24.86
N VAL A 140 -1.77 32.70 -25.01
CA VAL A 140 -2.88 33.43 -24.39
C VAL A 140 -3.16 32.99 -22.96
N VAL A 141 -2.95 31.70 -22.65
CA VAL A 141 -3.23 31.11 -21.34
C VAL A 141 -1.93 30.90 -20.58
N SER A 142 -1.83 31.54 -19.40
CA SER A 142 -0.59 31.56 -18.62
C SER A 142 -0.45 30.34 -17.70
N ASN A 143 -1.57 29.86 -17.15
CA ASN A 143 -1.64 28.73 -16.23
C ASN A 143 -2.64 27.66 -16.72
N ILE A 144 -2.36 26.39 -16.46
CA ILE A 144 -3.28 25.27 -16.74
C ILE A 144 -4.56 25.40 -15.89
N ASP A 145 -4.47 26.02 -14.71
CA ASP A 145 -5.65 26.27 -13.86
C ASP A 145 -6.72 27.14 -14.55
N GLU A 146 -6.33 28.10 -15.39
CA GLU A 146 -7.27 28.91 -16.20
C GLU A 146 -8.11 28.02 -17.14
N LEU A 147 -7.52 26.95 -17.67
CA LEU A 147 -8.19 26.03 -18.59
C LEU A 147 -9.11 25.04 -17.83
N PHE A 148 -8.75 24.63 -16.62
CA PHE A 148 -9.66 23.90 -15.73
C PHE A 148 -10.83 24.76 -15.27
N GLN A 149 -10.58 26.05 -15.03
CA GLN A 149 -11.64 27.00 -14.68
C GLN A 149 -12.64 27.16 -15.81
N VAL A 150 -12.23 27.19 -17.08
CA VAL A 150 -13.16 27.21 -18.23
C VAL A 150 -14.02 25.95 -18.29
N LEU A 151 -13.45 24.76 -18.09
CA LEU A 151 -14.27 23.53 -18.04
C LEU A 151 -15.25 23.57 -16.85
N ARG A 152 -14.79 23.97 -15.66
CA ARG A 152 -15.63 24.14 -14.46
C ARG A 152 -16.70 25.21 -14.65
N LEU A 153 -16.43 26.26 -15.41
CA LEU A 153 -17.37 27.33 -15.75
C LEU A 153 -18.53 26.78 -16.59
N PHE A 154 -18.24 26.07 -17.69
CA PHE A 154 -19.29 25.42 -18.49
C PHE A 154 -20.03 24.34 -17.71
N GLN A 155 -19.33 23.58 -16.86
CA GLN A 155 -19.96 22.62 -15.95
C GLN A 155 -20.95 23.32 -15.00
N PHE A 156 -20.52 24.39 -14.33
CA PHE A 156 -21.32 25.19 -13.41
C PHE A 156 -22.52 25.82 -14.12
N VAL A 157 -22.34 26.34 -15.33
CA VAL A 157 -23.43 26.93 -16.13
C VAL A 157 -24.55 25.93 -16.33
N VAL A 158 -24.25 24.69 -16.73
CA VAL A 158 -25.26 23.65 -16.96
C VAL A 158 -25.91 23.20 -15.65
N THR A 159 -25.14 22.88 -14.60
CA THR A 159 -25.69 22.40 -13.32
C THR A 159 -26.52 23.48 -12.61
N HIS A 160 -26.03 24.72 -12.56
CA HIS A 160 -26.76 25.83 -11.95
C HIS A 160 -28.02 26.18 -12.74
N LYS A 161 -28.00 26.06 -14.09
CA LYS A 161 -29.20 26.31 -14.89
C LYS A 161 -30.27 25.26 -14.69
N ALA A 162 -29.90 23.98 -14.65
CA ALA A 162 -30.81 22.93 -14.24
C ALA A 162 -31.42 23.22 -12.85
N GLY A 163 -30.59 23.58 -11.87
CA GLY A 163 -31.05 23.96 -10.53
C GLY A 163 -32.12 25.06 -10.53
N LEU A 164 -31.97 26.11 -11.35
CA LEU A 164 -32.94 27.21 -11.43
C LEU A 164 -34.29 26.82 -12.06
N VAL A 165 -34.31 25.86 -12.98
CA VAL A 165 -35.56 25.38 -13.58
C VAL A 165 -36.42 24.66 -12.54
N THR A 166 -35.83 23.87 -11.62
CA THR A 166 -36.61 23.22 -10.54
C THR A 166 -37.46 24.19 -9.72
N VAL A 167 -36.94 25.40 -9.48
CA VAL A 167 -37.55 26.34 -8.53
C VAL A 167 -38.82 26.97 -9.13
N LYS A 168 -38.86 27.23 -10.44
CA LYS A 168 -40.02 27.84 -11.09
C LYS A 168 -41.26 26.94 -11.04
N ASP A 169 -41.10 25.63 -11.27
CA ASP A 169 -42.22 24.69 -11.28
C ASP A 169 -42.85 24.52 -9.88
N ASP A 170 -42.05 24.55 -8.81
CA ASP A 170 -42.51 24.45 -7.42
C ASP A 170 -43.16 25.74 -6.88
N GLU A 171 -42.97 26.91 -7.51
CA GLU A 171 -43.65 28.15 -7.10
C GLU A 171 -45.13 28.21 -7.51
N GLY A 172 -45.53 27.42 -8.52
CA GLY A 172 -46.89 27.45 -9.08
C GLY A 172 -48.01 26.82 -8.23
N ASP A 173 -47.69 26.00 -7.22
CA ASP A 173 -48.69 25.25 -6.40
C ASP A 173 -48.63 25.60 -4.89
N LYS A 174 -48.18 26.81 -4.56
CA LYS A 174 -47.94 27.23 -3.16
C LYS A 174 -49.19 27.40 -2.28
N ASP A 175 -50.40 27.32 -2.83
CA ASP A 175 -51.65 27.64 -2.12
C ASP A 175 -52.33 26.45 -1.39
N LYS A 176 -51.76 25.24 -1.41
CA LYS A 176 -52.39 24.04 -0.81
C LYS A 176 -51.64 23.42 0.38
N LYS A 177 -51.90 24.02 1.54
CA LYS A 177 -51.86 23.43 2.90
C LYS A 177 -50.53 22.81 3.38
N ARG A 178 -49.83 23.59 4.21
CA ARG A 178 -48.81 23.14 5.19
C ARG A 178 -49.24 21.86 5.95
N LYS A 179 -48.68 20.70 5.58
CA LYS A 179 -48.49 19.55 6.48
C LYS A 179 -47.09 18.98 6.27
N LYS A 180 -46.30 18.87 7.34
CA LYS A 180 -44.96 18.28 7.33
C LYS A 180 -45.02 16.82 6.83
N LYS A 181 -44.73 16.58 5.56
CA LYS A 181 -44.37 15.26 5.02
C LYS A 181 -42.88 15.26 4.72
N LYS A 182 -42.24 14.10 4.91
CA LYS A 182 -40.83 13.87 4.57
C LYS A 182 -40.61 14.33 3.12
N SER A 183 -39.53 15.08 2.88
CA SER A 183 -39.17 15.56 1.54
C SER A 183 -39.16 14.37 0.59
N LYS A 184 -39.95 14.43 -0.48
CA LYS A 184 -39.70 13.56 -1.63
C LYS A 184 -38.35 14.01 -2.24
N PRO A 185 -37.59 13.09 -2.87
CA PRO A 185 -36.48 13.54 -3.73
C PRO A 185 -37.04 14.52 -4.76
N LYS A 186 -36.27 15.57 -5.05
CA LYS A 186 -36.63 16.51 -6.11
C LYS A 186 -36.70 15.73 -7.42
N LYS A 187 -37.56 16.15 -8.35
CA LYS A 187 -37.56 15.54 -9.68
C LYS A 187 -36.40 16.15 -10.46
N ALA A 188 -35.47 15.31 -10.91
CA ALA A 188 -34.41 15.71 -11.83
C ALA A 188 -34.99 16.46 -13.04
N VAL A 189 -34.40 17.62 -13.35
CA VAL A 189 -34.88 18.53 -14.41
C VAL A 189 -34.72 17.90 -15.77
N GLN A 190 -35.76 18.00 -16.60
CA GLN A 190 -35.65 17.75 -18.03
C GLN A 190 -35.23 19.04 -18.75
N LEU A 191 -34.12 18.99 -19.48
CA LEU A 191 -33.62 20.11 -20.30
C LEU A 191 -34.20 20.10 -21.73
N LYS A 192 -35.23 19.28 -21.99
CA LYS A 192 -35.82 19.08 -23.32
C LYS A 192 -36.56 20.33 -23.80
N GLY A 193 -36.27 20.77 -25.04
CA GLY A 193 -36.93 21.92 -25.68
C GLY A 193 -36.55 23.27 -25.09
N VAL A 194 -35.39 23.34 -24.45
CA VAL A 194 -34.90 24.54 -23.76
C VAL A 194 -33.99 25.33 -24.71
N THR A 195 -34.53 26.41 -25.28
CA THR A 195 -33.90 27.19 -26.37
C THR A 195 -32.47 27.66 -26.09
N TRP A 196 -32.12 27.94 -24.82
CA TRP A 196 -30.74 28.33 -24.47
C TRP A 196 -29.72 27.18 -24.61
N PHE A 197 -30.15 25.93 -24.48
CA PHE A 197 -29.28 24.76 -24.59
C PHE A 197 -28.99 24.44 -26.06
N GLU A 198 -30.02 24.52 -26.92
CA GLU A 198 -29.88 24.46 -28.38
C GLU A 198 -28.98 25.59 -28.89
N ALA A 199 -29.15 26.82 -28.38
CA ALA A 199 -28.28 27.97 -28.69
C ALA A 199 -26.81 27.74 -28.31
N LEU A 200 -26.57 27.13 -27.14
CA LEU A 200 -25.24 26.77 -26.66
C LEU A 200 -24.59 25.71 -27.56
N ILE A 201 -25.33 24.68 -27.96
CA ILE A 201 -24.84 23.67 -28.91
C ILE A 201 -24.52 24.32 -30.26
N GLN A 202 -25.40 25.17 -30.80
CA GLN A 202 -25.15 25.85 -32.07
C GLN A 202 -23.95 26.79 -32.01
N ALA A 203 -23.75 27.54 -30.91
CA ALA A 203 -22.56 28.37 -30.72
C ALA A 203 -21.26 27.55 -30.74
N LEU A 204 -21.30 26.38 -30.09
CA LEU A 204 -20.17 25.47 -30.06
C LEU A 204 -19.94 24.80 -31.42
N GLN A 205 -20.98 24.46 -32.19
CA GLN A 205 -20.87 23.96 -33.56
C GLN A 205 -20.25 25.01 -34.51
N ASP A 206 -20.76 26.25 -34.47
CA ASP A 206 -20.25 27.35 -35.29
C ASP A 206 -18.77 27.61 -34.99
N THR A 207 -18.36 27.47 -33.71
CA THR A 207 -16.97 27.61 -33.26
C THR A 207 -16.11 26.37 -33.54
N SER A 208 -16.65 25.15 -33.44
CA SER A 208 -15.94 23.87 -33.61
C SER A 208 -15.46 23.63 -35.04
N ASN A 209 -15.99 24.36 -36.02
CA ASN A 209 -15.46 24.37 -37.38
C ASN A 209 -13.98 24.79 -37.45
N ASN A 210 -13.43 25.37 -36.39
CA ASN A 210 -12.00 25.67 -36.22
C ASN A 210 -11.24 24.69 -35.30
N ALA A 211 -11.90 23.63 -34.80
CA ALA A 211 -11.33 22.55 -33.97
C ALA A 211 -10.40 22.99 -32.83
N THR A 212 -10.75 24.07 -32.13
CA THR A 212 -9.86 24.65 -31.12
C THR A 212 -9.96 23.90 -29.78
N ILE A 213 -8.85 23.76 -29.06
CA ILE A 213 -8.80 23.18 -27.70
C ILE A 213 -9.83 23.81 -26.74
N PRO A 214 -10.07 25.14 -26.76
CA PRO A 214 -11.18 25.78 -26.05
C PRO A 214 -12.56 25.19 -26.33
N SER A 215 -12.88 24.93 -27.61
CA SER A 215 -14.17 24.35 -28.00
C SER A 215 -14.32 22.93 -27.44
N LEU A 216 -13.25 22.14 -27.48
CA LEU A 216 -13.19 20.80 -26.86
C LEU A 216 -13.41 20.88 -25.34
N LEU A 217 -12.74 21.80 -24.64
CA LEU A 217 -12.89 21.99 -23.18
C LEU A 217 -14.29 22.45 -22.78
N ALA A 218 -14.90 23.34 -23.56
CA ALA A 218 -16.27 23.80 -23.32
C ALA A 218 -17.29 22.66 -23.48
N VAL A 219 -17.19 21.89 -24.56
CA VAL A 219 -18.01 20.70 -24.80
C VAL A 219 -17.79 19.64 -23.70
N ALA A 220 -16.54 19.41 -23.29
CA ALA A 220 -16.22 18.49 -22.21
C ALA A 220 -16.79 18.93 -20.85
N GLY A 221 -16.84 20.23 -20.55
CA GLY A 221 -17.48 20.77 -19.35
C GLY A 221 -18.99 20.55 -19.32
N ILE A 222 -19.64 20.69 -20.48
CA ILE A 222 -21.07 20.41 -20.65
C ILE A 222 -21.34 18.91 -20.46
N LEU A 223 -20.58 18.03 -21.11
CA LEU A 223 -20.68 16.58 -20.92
C LEU A 223 -20.46 16.18 -19.46
N ARG A 224 -19.42 16.71 -18.79
CA ARG A 224 -19.16 16.47 -17.36
C ARG A 224 -20.35 16.88 -16.49
N ALA A 225 -21.00 18.02 -16.76
CA ALA A 225 -22.19 18.44 -16.02
C ALA A 225 -23.41 17.53 -16.23
N ILE A 226 -23.58 16.99 -17.43
CA ILE A 226 -24.69 16.08 -17.75
C ILE A 226 -24.45 14.70 -17.13
N GLN A 227 -23.20 14.21 -17.15
CA GLN A 227 -22.84 12.85 -16.76
C GLN A 227 -22.48 12.70 -15.26
N HIS A 228 -22.03 13.76 -14.59
CA HIS A 228 -21.42 13.69 -13.26
C HIS A 228 -21.92 14.74 -12.25
N ALA A 229 -23.17 15.21 -12.33
CA ALA A 229 -23.72 16.01 -11.23
C ALA A 229 -24.06 15.09 -10.04
N GLU A 230 -23.48 15.39 -8.87
CA GLU A 230 -23.47 14.48 -7.71
C GLU A 230 -24.86 14.21 -7.10
N ASP A 231 -25.77 15.20 -7.13
CA ASP A 231 -27.07 15.14 -6.43
C ASP A 231 -28.31 14.92 -7.32
N ASP A 232 -28.21 15.12 -8.64
CA ASP A 232 -29.23 14.78 -9.66
C ASP A 232 -28.71 15.24 -11.05
N PRO A 233 -28.24 14.35 -11.95
CA PRO A 233 -27.80 14.73 -13.28
C PRO A 233 -28.96 15.36 -14.10
N PRO A 234 -28.72 16.48 -14.80
CA PRO A 234 -29.74 17.12 -15.61
C PRO A 234 -30.12 16.19 -16.77
N ARG A 235 -31.41 15.90 -16.91
CA ARG A 235 -31.93 14.99 -17.94
C ARG A 235 -32.03 15.73 -19.26
N VAL A 236 -30.95 15.67 -20.03
CA VAL A 236 -30.94 15.99 -21.46
C VAL A 236 -31.65 14.87 -22.22
N ASP A 237 -32.38 15.19 -23.29
CA ASP A 237 -32.91 14.17 -24.21
C ASP A 237 -31.79 13.44 -24.96
N ALA A 238 -32.08 12.22 -25.42
CA ALA A 238 -31.07 11.37 -26.05
C ALA A 238 -30.46 12.01 -27.32
N ASP A 239 -31.27 12.74 -28.09
CA ASP A 239 -30.86 13.38 -29.33
C ASP A 239 -29.86 14.52 -29.07
N SER A 240 -30.17 15.41 -28.12
CA SER A 240 -29.28 16.51 -27.73
C SER A 240 -28.00 16.01 -27.03
N LEU A 241 -28.07 14.93 -26.24
CA LEU A 241 -26.89 14.29 -25.66
C LEU A 241 -25.99 13.69 -26.76
N ALA A 242 -26.58 12.95 -27.71
CA ALA A 242 -25.85 12.39 -28.84
C ALA A 242 -25.18 13.49 -29.69
N LEU A 243 -25.87 14.61 -29.93
CA LEU A 243 -25.32 15.75 -30.66
C LEU A 243 -24.10 16.38 -29.99
N ILE A 244 -24.09 16.48 -28.66
CA ILE A 244 -22.95 16.99 -27.89
C ILE A 244 -21.80 15.96 -27.89
N GLN A 245 -22.10 14.67 -27.80
CA GLN A 245 -21.11 13.60 -27.93
C GLN A 245 -20.46 13.59 -29.33
N ASP A 246 -21.24 13.77 -30.39
CA ASP A 246 -20.76 13.90 -31.76
C ASP A 246 -19.88 15.14 -31.96
N LEU A 247 -20.26 16.26 -31.34
CA LEU A 247 -19.48 17.49 -31.35
C LEU A 247 -18.13 17.32 -30.63
N PHE A 248 -18.12 16.61 -29.50
CA PHE A 248 -16.90 16.26 -28.77
C PHE A 248 -15.98 15.37 -29.61
N VAL A 249 -16.50 14.26 -30.13
CA VAL A 249 -15.75 13.30 -30.94
C VAL A 249 -15.22 13.93 -32.22
N THR A 250 -16.01 14.77 -32.90
CA THR A 250 -15.58 15.49 -34.10
C THR A 250 -14.43 16.45 -33.78
N SER A 251 -14.56 17.24 -32.70
CA SER A 251 -13.52 18.19 -32.28
C SER A 251 -12.23 17.47 -31.87
N LEU A 252 -12.35 16.39 -31.08
CA LEU A 252 -11.22 15.59 -30.63
C LEU A 252 -10.50 14.91 -31.80
N ARG A 253 -11.24 14.35 -32.76
CA ARG A 253 -10.68 13.70 -33.95
C ARG A 253 -9.90 14.69 -34.82
N VAL A 254 -10.42 15.90 -35.06
CA VAL A 254 -9.67 16.89 -35.86
C VAL A 254 -8.36 17.27 -35.18
N ILE A 255 -8.38 17.55 -33.87
CA ILE A 255 -7.15 17.82 -33.12
C ILE A 255 -6.18 16.62 -33.17
N THR A 256 -6.69 15.39 -33.04
CA THR A 256 -5.89 14.16 -33.06
C THR A 256 -5.25 13.92 -34.44
N GLU A 257 -5.95 14.19 -35.54
CA GLU A 257 -5.40 14.10 -36.89
C GLU A 257 -4.37 15.20 -37.18
N GLU A 258 -4.56 16.43 -36.68
CA GLU A 258 -3.54 17.49 -36.78
C GLU A 258 -2.26 17.15 -35.97
N LEU A 259 -2.40 16.52 -34.80
CA LEU A 259 -1.26 15.97 -34.05
C LEU A 259 -0.56 14.84 -34.80
N LYS A 260 -1.32 13.90 -35.36
CA LYS A 260 -0.81 12.76 -36.13
C LYS A 260 -0.05 13.20 -37.38
N GLY A 261 -0.54 14.22 -38.09
CA GLY A 261 0.15 14.85 -39.21
C GLY A 261 1.46 15.54 -38.81
N THR A 262 1.57 16.01 -37.56
CA THR A 262 2.80 16.58 -37.00
C THR A 262 3.83 15.50 -36.64
N ILE A 263 3.37 14.33 -36.15
CA ILE A 263 4.23 13.20 -35.77
C ILE A 263 4.73 12.42 -36.99
N SER A 264 3.91 12.29 -38.05
CA SER A 264 4.16 11.37 -39.17
C SER A 264 5.09 11.91 -40.27
N SER A 265 6.04 12.79 -39.94
CA SER A 265 7.03 13.35 -40.88
C SER A 265 8.40 12.68 -40.69
N PRO A 266 8.71 11.57 -41.40
CA PRO A 266 9.85 10.72 -41.08
C PRO A 266 11.22 11.27 -41.50
N GLU A 267 11.29 12.37 -42.27
CA GLU A 267 12.56 12.91 -42.78
C GLU A 267 13.38 13.62 -41.69
N ASP A 268 12.74 14.11 -40.63
CA ASP A 268 13.40 14.72 -39.47
C ASP A 268 13.43 13.76 -38.26
N ASN A 269 14.19 12.66 -38.34
CA ASN A 269 14.39 11.77 -37.18
C ASN A 269 15.08 12.47 -35.97
N ILE A 270 15.69 13.65 -36.17
CA ILE A 270 16.19 14.52 -35.09
C ILE A 270 15.03 15.29 -34.41
N ALA A 271 13.92 15.51 -35.11
CA ALA A 271 12.71 16.16 -34.61
C ALA A 271 11.73 15.21 -33.89
N ILE A 272 12.07 13.93 -33.67
CA ILE A 272 11.33 13.11 -32.70
C ILE A 272 11.52 13.67 -31.27
N SER A 273 12.65 14.33 -31.01
CA SER A 273 12.82 15.17 -29.81
C SER A 273 11.88 16.39 -29.77
N ASN A 274 11.34 16.81 -30.92
CA ASN A 274 10.33 17.87 -31.07
C ASN A 274 8.89 17.34 -30.98
N ALA A 275 8.63 16.07 -30.67
CA ALA A 275 7.34 15.68 -30.10
C ALA A 275 7.08 16.41 -28.75
N SER A 276 8.15 16.91 -28.10
CA SER A 276 8.10 17.87 -26.99
C SER A 276 7.50 19.24 -27.34
N VAL A 277 7.27 19.55 -28.63
CA VAL A 277 6.70 20.84 -29.09
C VAL A 277 5.19 20.90 -28.88
N LEU A 278 4.52 19.78 -28.59
CA LEU A 278 3.19 19.87 -28.00
C LEU A 278 3.33 20.50 -26.60
N SER A 279 3.10 21.81 -26.53
CA SER A 279 3.12 22.58 -25.29
C SER A 279 2.39 21.78 -24.22
N SER A 280 3.06 21.49 -23.11
CA SER A 280 2.53 20.65 -22.02
C SER A 280 1.13 21.07 -21.55
N ARG A 281 0.78 22.35 -21.73
CA ARG A 281 -0.56 22.92 -21.47
C ARG A 281 -1.62 22.30 -22.37
N ILE A 282 -1.31 22.10 -23.66
CA ILE A 282 -2.19 21.45 -24.64
C ILE A 282 -2.39 19.98 -24.28
N GLN A 283 -1.30 19.26 -23.97
CA GLN A 283 -1.40 17.86 -23.53
C GLN A 283 -2.26 17.75 -22.25
N ALA A 284 -2.02 18.61 -21.25
CA ALA A 284 -2.83 18.69 -20.04
C ALA A 284 -4.33 18.92 -20.31
N CYS A 285 -4.66 19.77 -21.30
CA CYS A 285 -6.04 20.04 -21.67
C CYS A 285 -6.70 18.86 -22.39
N LEU A 286 -5.98 18.20 -23.28
CA LEU A 286 -6.47 16.99 -23.94
C LEU A 286 -6.70 15.89 -22.91
N VAL A 287 -5.74 15.64 -22.03
CA VAL A 287 -5.84 14.65 -20.95
C VAL A 287 -7.02 14.94 -20.03
N PHE A 288 -7.21 16.20 -19.63
CA PHE A 288 -8.32 16.56 -18.78
C PHE A 288 -9.67 16.48 -19.52
N ALA A 289 -9.79 17.04 -20.72
CA ALA A 289 -11.05 17.00 -21.49
C ALA A 289 -11.51 15.56 -21.75
N THR A 290 -10.59 14.68 -22.16
CA THR A 290 -10.86 13.26 -22.41
C THR A 290 -11.18 12.49 -21.13
N SER A 291 -10.42 12.71 -20.04
CA SER A 291 -10.66 12.01 -18.76
C SER A 291 -12.01 12.28 -18.11
N GLN A 292 -12.68 13.39 -18.47
CA GLN A 292 -14.02 13.72 -17.97
C GLN A 292 -15.16 13.20 -18.83
N THR A 293 -14.88 12.65 -20.01
CA THR A 293 -15.90 12.42 -21.05
C THR A 293 -15.87 11.00 -21.62
N ILE A 294 -14.69 10.51 -21.99
CA ILE A 294 -14.50 9.24 -22.71
C ILE A 294 -15.07 8.03 -21.94
N PRO A 295 -14.89 7.87 -20.61
CA PRO A 295 -15.47 6.75 -19.86
C PRO A 295 -17.01 6.66 -19.89
N ASN A 296 -17.68 7.71 -20.36
CA ASN A 296 -19.14 7.80 -20.46
C ASN A 296 -19.64 7.93 -21.92
N LEU A 297 -18.76 7.81 -22.92
CA LEU A 297 -19.16 7.78 -24.33
C LEU A 297 -19.66 6.37 -24.70
N PRO A 298 -20.70 6.25 -25.54
CA PRO A 298 -21.14 4.95 -26.04
C PRO A 298 -20.12 4.36 -27.02
N ALA A 299 -20.01 3.03 -27.07
CA ALA A 299 -18.98 2.31 -27.84
C ALA A 299 -18.86 2.77 -29.31
N CYS A 300 -19.98 2.94 -30.02
CA CYS A 300 -20.00 3.41 -31.41
C CYS A 300 -19.42 4.82 -31.64
N LYS A 301 -19.23 5.61 -30.58
CA LYS A 301 -18.57 6.93 -30.61
C LYS A 301 -17.08 6.82 -30.24
N LEU A 302 -16.71 5.81 -29.46
CA LEU A 302 -15.31 5.48 -29.16
C LEU A 302 -14.61 4.89 -30.38
N GLU A 303 -15.27 4.01 -31.14
CA GLU A 303 -14.81 3.45 -32.42
C GLU A 303 -14.43 4.52 -33.48
N ALA A 304 -14.92 5.76 -33.33
CA ALA A 304 -14.62 6.87 -34.22
C ALA A 304 -13.36 7.69 -33.82
N LEU A 305 -12.68 7.32 -32.73
CA LEU A 305 -11.48 7.95 -32.21
C LEU A 305 -10.24 7.10 -32.52
N ASP A 306 -9.06 7.72 -32.65
CA ASP A 306 -7.79 7.00 -32.65
C ASP A 306 -7.43 6.63 -31.20
N SER A 307 -8.07 5.57 -30.69
CA SER A 307 -7.95 5.15 -29.29
C SER A 307 -6.51 4.85 -28.88
N SER A 308 -5.66 4.42 -29.82
CA SER A 308 -4.23 4.22 -29.54
C SER A 308 -3.52 5.53 -29.30
N LEU A 309 -3.62 6.50 -30.23
CA LEU A 309 -2.91 7.77 -30.10
C LEU A 309 -3.38 8.55 -28.86
N LEU A 310 -4.66 8.42 -28.49
CA LEU A 310 -5.19 8.97 -27.25
C LEU A 310 -4.69 8.22 -26.01
N ALA A 311 -4.69 6.88 -26.00
CA ALA A 311 -4.17 6.09 -24.88
C ALA A 311 -2.67 6.33 -24.66
N ASP A 312 -1.87 6.40 -25.73
CA ASP A 312 -0.46 6.79 -25.68
C ASP A 312 -0.32 8.20 -25.09
N LEU A 313 -1.00 9.23 -25.65
CA LEU A 313 -0.88 10.62 -25.18
C LEU A 313 -1.29 10.78 -23.70
N LEU A 314 -2.28 10.02 -23.24
CA LEU A 314 -2.72 9.97 -21.84
C LEU A 314 -1.66 9.29 -20.95
N LEU A 315 -1.15 8.14 -21.39
CA LEU A 315 -0.15 7.37 -20.66
C LEU A 315 1.17 8.14 -20.57
N ASP A 316 1.63 8.75 -21.67
CA ASP A 316 2.70 9.74 -21.73
C ASP A 316 2.57 10.74 -20.60
N TYR A 317 1.41 11.39 -20.49
CA TYR A 317 1.25 12.48 -19.54
C TYR A 317 1.25 12.03 -18.06
N VAL A 318 0.80 10.80 -17.79
CA VAL A 318 0.85 10.19 -16.45
C VAL A 318 2.26 9.69 -16.10
N LEU A 319 2.99 9.12 -17.06
CA LEU A 319 4.30 8.48 -16.86
C LEU A 319 5.52 9.38 -17.20
N GLN A 320 5.30 10.59 -17.74
CA GLN A 320 6.36 11.45 -18.28
C GLN A 320 7.45 11.76 -17.25
N GLN A 321 8.65 11.21 -17.49
CA GLN A 321 9.82 11.38 -16.62
C GLN A 321 10.60 12.68 -16.88
N ASN A 322 10.32 13.38 -17.97
CA ASN A 322 11.08 14.58 -18.37
C ASN A 322 10.87 15.74 -17.37
N GLU A 323 11.98 16.39 -17.02
CA GLU A 323 12.25 17.15 -15.77
C GLU A 323 11.32 18.33 -15.41
N GLN A 324 10.22 18.61 -16.12
CA GLN A 324 9.42 19.81 -15.86
C GLN A 324 7.90 19.64 -15.68
N LYS A 325 7.17 18.74 -16.38
CA LYS A 325 5.69 18.90 -16.52
C LYS A 325 4.81 17.64 -16.63
N GLY A 326 5.30 16.44 -16.27
CA GLY A 326 4.42 15.27 -16.08
C GLY A 326 3.48 15.46 -14.86
N VAL A 327 2.34 14.75 -14.81
CA VAL A 327 1.42 14.82 -13.64
C VAL A 327 2.09 14.32 -12.37
N ILE A 328 2.98 13.34 -12.52
CA ILE A 328 3.65 12.63 -11.43
C ILE A 328 5.16 12.79 -11.64
N PRO A 329 5.77 13.88 -11.15
CA PRO A 329 7.18 14.20 -11.40
C PRO A 329 8.10 13.39 -10.48
N ILE A 330 7.98 12.05 -10.49
CA ILE A 330 8.66 11.13 -9.56
C ILE A 330 10.18 11.28 -9.60
N THR A 331 10.78 11.36 -10.79
CA THR A 331 12.23 11.56 -10.95
C THR A 331 12.68 12.89 -10.34
N GLU A 332 11.88 13.96 -10.47
CA GLU A 332 12.17 15.25 -9.84
C GLU A 332 11.98 15.21 -8.32
N ILE A 333 10.97 14.48 -7.83
CA ILE A 333 10.76 14.25 -6.40
C ILE A 333 11.98 13.53 -5.80
N PHE A 334 12.47 12.46 -6.42
CA PHE A 334 13.67 11.76 -5.96
C PHE A 334 14.95 12.60 -6.09
N ARG A 335 15.12 13.36 -7.18
CA ARG A 335 16.22 14.32 -7.34
C ARG A 335 16.22 15.37 -6.24
N THR A 336 15.04 15.90 -5.89
CA THR A 336 14.84 16.89 -4.82
C THR A 336 15.12 16.29 -3.45
N ILE A 337 14.67 15.07 -3.16
CA ILE A 337 14.98 14.33 -1.93
C ILE A 337 16.49 14.14 -1.78
N ALA A 338 17.16 13.61 -2.82
CA ALA A 338 18.59 13.37 -2.81
C ALA A 338 19.39 14.66 -2.58
N TYR A 339 18.98 15.76 -3.23
CA TYR A 339 19.57 17.08 -3.05
C TYR A 339 19.35 17.67 -1.64
N GLU A 340 18.13 17.59 -1.11
CA GLU A 340 17.77 18.12 0.22
C GLU A 340 18.49 17.34 1.35
N ILE A 341 18.68 16.02 1.18
CA ILE A 341 19.48 15.19 2.09
C ILE A 341 20.98 15.51 1.94
N ALA A 342 21.49 15.65 0.71
CA ALA A 342 22.91 15.95 0.48
C ALA A 342 23.35 17.34 1.00
N GLN A 343 22.43 18.31 1.10
CA GLN A 343 22.71 19.62 1.70
C GLN A 343 22.83 19.59 3.24
N GLN A 344 22.43 18.51 3.91
CA GLN A 344 22.41 18.47 5.38
C GLN A 344 23.78 18.11 5.95
N GLN A 345 24.48 19.15 6.41
CA GLN A 345 25.67 18.99 7.24
C GLN A 345 25.28 18.34 8.58
N GLN A 346 26.07 17.35 9.00
CA GLN A 346 25.86 16.49 10.18
C GLN A 346 25.48 17.28 11.46
N PRO A 347 24.61 16.72 12.35
CA PRO A 347 24.71 15.32 12.82
C PRO A 347 23.51 14.39 12.57
N GLN A 348 22.44 14.82 11.90
CA GLN A 348 21.29 13.95 11.60
C GLN A 348 21.17 13.70 10.08
N PRO A 349 21.60 12.53 9.56
CA PRO A 349 21.36 12.17 8.16
C PRO A 349 19.87 11.87 7.91
N ASN A 350 19.43 12.06 6.66
CA ASN A 350 18.12 11.65 6.11
C ASN A 350 16.86 12.37 6.64
N ARG A 351 16.96 13.55 7.25
CA ARG A 351 15.77 14.36 7.58
C ARG A 351 15.23 15.09 6.35
N LEU A 352 13.92 15.32 6.27
CA LEU A 352 13.27 16.26 5.35
C LEU A 352 12.58 17.37 6.14
N LYS A 353 12.56 18.59 5.60
CA LYS A 353 11.93 19.74 6.27
C LYS A 353 10.52 19.97 5.73
N LEU A 354 9.56 20.34 6.58
CA LEU A 354 8.20 20.71 6.12
C LEU A 354 8.17 21.95 5.22
N ASN A 355 9.15 22.84 5.39
CA ASN A 355 9.35 24.00 4.51
C ASN A 355 10.41 23.73 3.42
N GLY A 356 10.88 22.48 3.31
CA GLY A 356 11.86 22.03 2.31
C GLY A 356 11.25 21.94 0.90
N MET A 357 12.13 21.89 -0.10
CA MET A 357 11.74 21.80 -1.51
C MET A 357 10.95 20.52 -1.76
N THR A 358 11.31 19.42 -1.09
CA THR A 358 10.60 18.13 -1.19
C THR A 358 9.15 18.24 -0.75
N HIS A 359 8.89 18.83 0.43
CA HIS A 359 7.53 18.94 0.97
C HIS A 359 6.66 19.88 0.12
N GLN A 360 7.25 20.96 -0.39
CA GLN A 360 6.58 21.89 -1.30
C GLN A 360 6.22 21.20 -2.63
N LEU A 361 7.16 20.49 -3.27
CA LEU A 361 6.92 19.77 -4.51
C LEU A 361 5.85 18.68 -4.35
N LEU A 362 5.90 17.89 -3.27
CA LEU A 362 4.87 16.91 -2.95
C LEU A 362 3.51 17.57 -2.68
N THR A 363 3.48 18.73 -2.00
CA THR A 363 2.24 19.48 -1.74
C THR A 363 1.62 20.02 -3.02
N THR A 364 2.42 20.62 -3.90
CA THR A 364 1.97 21.12 -5.21
C THR A 364 1.49 19.97 -6.11
N THR A 365 2.21 18.84 -6.12
CA THR A 365 1.83 17.65 -6.88
C THR A 365 0.50 17.08 -6.38
N THR A 366 0.40 16.75 -5.09
CA THR A 366 -0.78 16.07 -4.52
C THR A 366 -2.05 16.93 -4.48
N LYS A 367 -1.91 18.27 -4.39
CA LYS A 367 -3.03 19.21 -4.52
C LYS A 367 -3.32 19.62 -5.96
N GLY A 368 -2.44 19.24 -6.90
CA GLY A 368 -2.58 19.58 -8.32
C GLY A 368 -3.88 18.98 -8.87
N PRO A 369 -4.69 19.76 -9.63
CA PRO A 369 -5.98 19.28 -10.14
C PRO A 369 -5.85 18.00 -10.98
N LEU A 370 -4.80 17.89 -11.79
CA LEU A 370 -4.50 16.69 -12.59
C LEU A 370 -4.19 15.46 -11.73
N PHE A 371 -3.48 15.63 -10.62
CA PHE A 371 -3.20 14.52 -9.69
C PHE A 371 -4.49 13.94 -9.11
N THR A 372 -5.44 14.82 -8.74
CA THR A 372 -6.75 14.38 -8.24
C THR A 372 -7.60 13.65 -9.30
N GLU A 373 -7.26 13.79 -10.57
CA GLU A 373 -7.99 13.21 -11.70
C GLU A 373 -7.26 11.99 -12.32
N ILE A 374 -6.09 11.56 -11.79
CA ILE A 374 -5.35 10.37 -12.25
C ILE A 374 -6.26 9.13 -12.32
N GLY A 375 -7.16 8.95 -11.35
CA GLY A 375 -8.10 7.83 -11.35
C GLY A 375 -9.06 7.83 -12.55
N ARG A 376 -9.48 9.02 -13.03
CA ARG A 376 -10.30 9.16 -14.24
C ARG A 376 -9.47 9.00 -15.51
N ILE A 377 -8.23 9.50 -15.50
CA ILE A 377 -7.28 9.32 -16.60
C ILE A 377 -6.99 7.83 -16.81
N ALA A 378 -6.70 7.08 -15.75
CA ALA A 378 -6.48 5.64 -15.81
C ALA A 378 -7.71 4.86 -16.29
N ARG A 379 -8.92 5.22 -15.81
CA ARG A 379 -10.17 4.67 -16.34
C ARG A 379 -10.36 4.98 -17.83
N THR A 380 -9.93 6.14 -18.28
CA THR A 380 -10.02 6.54 -19.69
C THR A 380 -9.07 5.74 -20.56
N ILE A 381 -7.84 5.51 -20.10
CA ILE A 381 -6.87 4.63 -20.78
C ILE A 381 -7.46 3.21 -20.88
N ALA A 382 -8.05 2.67 -19.80
CA ALA A 382 -8.77 1.40 -19.81
C ALA A 382 -9.90 1.37 -20.87
N THR A 383 -10.84 2.32 -20.84
CA THR A 383 -11.94 2.40 -21.83
C THR A 383 -11.43 2.51 -23.28
N LEU A 384 -10.29 3.16 -23.52
CA LEU A 384 -9.68 3.22 -24.85
C LEU A 384 -9.07 1.87 -25.26
N ILE A 385 -8.37 1.19 -24.34
CA ILE A 385 -7.82 -0.17 -24.55
C ILE A 385 -8.91 -1.17 -24.90
N GLU A 386 -10.07 -1.13 -24.23
CA GLU A 386 -11.25 -1.93 -24.56
C GLU A 386 -11.67 -1.81 -26.05
N THR A 387 -11.44 -0.65 -26.67
CA THR A 387 -11.73 -0.39 -28.10
C THR A 387 -10.54 -0.54 -29.07
N MET A 388 -9.32 -0.83 -28.58
CA MET A 388 -8.14 -1.03 -29.44
C MET A 388 -8.06 -2.47 -29.97
N ASP A 389 -8.17 -2.67 -31.28
CA ASP A 389 -8.01 -4.01 -31.88
C ASP A 389 -6.55 -4.45 -32.06
N ASP A 390 -5.61 -3.49 -32.07
CA ASP A 390 -4.19 -3.75 -32.30
C ASP A 390 -3.45 -4.08 -31.00
N TRP A 391 -3.29 -5.39 -30.75
CA TRP A 391 -2.54 -5.91 -29.60
C TRP A 391 -1.11 -5.42 -29.52
N GLY A 392 -0.43 -5.14 -30.64
CA GLY A 392 0.95 -4.63 -30.62
C GLY A 392 1.05 -3.23 -30.02
N LYS A 393 -0.02 -2.43 -30.10
CA LYS A 393 -0.09 -1.12 -29.45
C LYS A 393 -0.42 -1.25 -27.96
N ILE A 394 -1.26 -2.22 -27.57
CA ILE A 394 -1.51 -2.54 -26.15
C ILE A 394 -0.24 -3.07 -25.49
N GLU A 395 0.54 -3.91 -26.19
CA GLU A 395 1.86 -4.36 -25.78
C GLU A 395 2.81 -3.19 -25.56
N HIS A 396 2.87 -2.24 -26.50
CA HIS A 396 3.69 -1.02 -26.36
C HIS A 396 3.30 -0.18 -25.12
N LEU A 397 1.99 0.02 -24.86
CA LEU A 397 1.52 0.68 -23.64
C LEU A 397 1.99 -0.06 -22.37
N LEU A 398 1.91 -1.39 -22.35
CA LEU A 398 2.40 -2.21 -21.24
C LEU A 398 3.92 -2.13 -21.06
N GLU A 399 4.72 -2.19 -22.13
CA GLU A 399 6.18 -2.07 -22.05
C GLU A 399 6.61 -0.74 -21.44
N ARG A 400 5.87 0.33 -21.73
CA ARG A 400 6.12 1.67 -21.17
C ARG A 400 5.72 1.77 -19.70
N MET A 401 4.59 1.20 -19.31
CA MET A 401 4.21 1.03 -17.90
C MET A 401 5.26 0.20 -17.14
N HIS A 402 5.68 -0.92 -17.71
CA HIS A 402 6.69 -1.79 -17.13
C HIS A 402 8.04 -1.08 -16.94
N SER A 403 8.48 -0.32 -17.95
CA SER A 403 9.69 0.50 -17.87
C SER A 403 9.60 1.57 -16.77
N PHE A 404 8.44 2.21 -16.61
CA PHE A 404 8.22 3.18 -15.54
C PHE A 404 8.17 2.54 -14.14
N ALA A 405 7.59 1.35 -14.00
CA ALA A 405 7.60 0.57 -12.76
C ALA A 405 9.04 0.18 -12.35
N ILE A 406 9.87 -0.25 -13.31
CA ILE A 406 11.30 -0.49 -13.09
C ILE A 406 11.99 0.80 -12.61
N ASN A 407 11.73 1.94 -13.25
CA ASN A 407 12.37 3.21 -12.89
C ASN A 407 11.95 3.69 -11.49
N ILE A 408 10.67 3.58 -11.11
CA ILE A 408 10.20 3.82 -9.73
C ILE A 408 10.98 2.96 -8.73
N HIS A 409 11.10 1.66 -9.01
CA HIS A 409 11.78 0.71 -8.14
C HIS A 409 13.27 1.04 -7.97
N VAL A 410 13.96 1.36 -9.07
CA VAL A 410 15.39 1.73 -9.07
C VAL A 410 15.64 3.08 -8.40
N ASP A 411 14.77 4.05 -8.59
CA ASP A 411 14.92 5.36 -7.93
C ASP A 411 14.55 5.26 -6.43
N TRP A 412 13.60 4.40 -6.04
CA TRP A 412 13.30 4.13 -4.62
C TRP A 412 14.44 3.39 -3.93
N SER A 413 15.01 2.34 -4.51
CA SER A 413 16.12 1.61 -3.88
C SER A 413 17.37 2.48 -3.69
N ARG A 414 17.60 3.44 -4.60
CA ARG A 414 18.66 4.46 -4.48
C ARG A 414 18.34 5.60 -3.51
N CYS A 415 17.08 5.79 -3.14
CA CYS A 415 16.66 6.86 -2.24
C CYS A 415 17.01 6.50 -0.78
N SER A 416 17.76 7.36 -0.07
CA SER A 416 18.14 7.11 1.33
C SER A 416 16.95 6.83 2.27
N LEU A 417 15.74 7.27 1.89
CA LEU A 417 14.51 7.05 2.66
C LEU A 417 13.98 5.61 2.58
N SER A 418 14.39 4.81 1.60
CA SER A 418 14.03 3.38 1.53
C SER A 418 14.60 2.59 2.71
N SER A 419 15.66 3.09 3.35
CA SER A 419 16.19 2.50 4.59
C SER A 419 15.15 2.49 5.72
N TYR A 420 14.31 3.51 5.85
CA TYR A 420 13.18 3.52 6.80
C TYR A 420 12.09 2.50 6.42
N ASP A 421 12.03 2.11 5.14
CA ASP A 421 10.96 1.30 4.56
C ASP A 421 11.05 -0.21 4.86
N SER A 422 12.17 -0.70 5.45
CA SER A 422 12.41 -2.13 5.67
C SER A 422 11.20 -2.90 6.19
N PHE A 423 11.06 -4.11 5.66
CA PHE A 423 9.91 -5.00 5.76
C PHE A 423 9.88 -5.75 7.10
N VAL A 424 10.87 -5.53 7.97
CA VAL A 424 10.92 -6.09 9.32
C VAL A 424 9.84 -5.45 10.20
N ILE A 425 8.75 -6.19 10.39
CA ILE A 425 7.63 -5.84 11.28
C ILE A 425 8.15 -5.66 12.71
N GLU A 426 7.70 -4.60 13.40
CA GLU A 426 8.00 -4.29 14.82
C GLU A 426 7.51 -5.35 15.83
N GLY A 427 6.91 -6.45 15.35
CA GLY A 427 6.13 -7.41 16.15
C GLY A 427 6.95 -8.30 17.08
N GLN A 428 8.25 -8.52 16.82
CA GLN A 428 9.11 -9.36 17.67
C GLN A 428 10.48 -8.73 17.92
N GLN A 429 10.54 -8.10 19.08
CA GLN A 429 11.73 -7.67 19.82
C GLN A 429 12.98 -8.55 19.63
N GLN A 430 13.91 -8.13 18.76
CA GLN A 430 15.32 -8.21 19.12
C GLN A 430 15.76 -6.89 19.75
N LYS A 431 16.26 -7.02 20.98
CA LYS A 431 16.42 -5.93 21.97
C LYS A 431 17.67 -5.07 21.74
N SER A 432 18.27 -5.14 20.54
CA SER A 432 19.67 -4.79 20.29
C SER A 432 19.90 -3.32 19.99
N GLU A 433 19.01 -2.65 19.25
CA GLU A 433 19.14 -1.21 18.96
C GLU A 433 17.77 -0.60 18.61
N PRO A 434 17.36 0.54 19.21
CA PRO A 434 16.17 1.26 18.80
C PRO A 434 16.40 1.83 17.40
N ARG A 435 15.64 1.33 16.42
CA ARG A 435 15.67 1.81 15.03
C ARG A 435 15.39 3.32 15.01
N PRO A 436 16.10 4.13 14.21
CA PRO A 436 15.80 5.54 14.11
C PRO A 436 14.42 5.72 13.45
N GLU A 437 13.40 6.00 14.26
CA GLU A 437 12.11 6.47 13.76
C GLU A 437 12.32 7.74 12.91
N PRO A 438 11.67 7.88 11.75
CA PRO A 438 11.71 9.11 10.99
C PRO A 438 11.07 10.23 11.82
N ASP A 439 11.72 11.40 11.86
CA ASP A 439 11.18 12.53 12.60
C ASP A 439 9.81 12.97 12.02
N PRO A 440 8.94 13.66 12.79
CA PRO A 440 7.58 13.98 12.36
C PRO A 440 7.48 14.78 11.05
N GLU A 441 8.51 15.54 10.66
CA GLU A 441 8.53 16.28 9.39
C GLU A 441 8.81 15.35 8.20
N THR A 442 9.80 14.46 8.38
CA THR A 442 10.12 13.40 7.42
C THR A 442 8.95 12.43 7.25
N SER A 443 8.35 11.98 8.36
CA SER A 443 7.18 11.09 8.36
C SER A 443 6.00 11.67 7.57
N LYS A 444 5.67 12.96 7.75
CA LYS A 444 4.61 13.62 6.97
C LYS A 444 4.96 13.70 5.47
N SER A 445 6.22 13.94 5.12
CA SER A 445 6.66 14.00 3.72
C SER A 445 6.67 12.61 3.07
N MET A 446 7.10 11.57 3.79
CA MET A 446 6.99 10.17 3.37
C MET A 446 5.53 9.76 3.17
N ALA A 447 4.61 10.15 4.06
CA ALA A 447 3.18 9.86 3.89
C ALA A 447 2.61 10.46 2.59
N MET A 448 3.06 11.66 2.19
CA MET A 448 2.68 12.29 0.92
C MET A 448 3.33 11.62 -0.30
N LEU A 449 4.59 11.17 -0.19
CA LEU A 449 5.25 10.36 -1.21
C LEU A 449 4.52 9.02 -1.43
N PHE A 450 4.16 8.33 -0.35
CA PHE A 450 3.36 7.10 -0.43
C PHE A 450 1.95 7.35 -0.96
N GLN A 451 1.35 8.53 -0.75
CA GLN A 451 0.10 8.89 -1.41
C GLN A 451 0.27 8.97 -2.94
N VAL A 452 1.38 9.52 -3.44
CA VAL A 452 1.72 9.50 -4.88
C VAL A 452 1.87 8.06 -5.38
N PHE A 453 2.64 7.22 -4.68
CA PHE A 453 2.82 5.81 -5.04
C PHE A 453 1.51 5.02 -5.06
N LYS A 454 0.63 5.19 -4.07
CA LYS A 454 -0.69 4.56 -4.04
C LYS A 454 -1.56 4.98 -5.23
N THR A 455 -1.54 6.27 -5.59
CA THR A 455 -2.27 6.77 -6.76
C THR A 455 -1.74 6.17 -8.07
N VAL A 456 -0.42 5.99 -8.22
CA VAL A 456 0.18 5.24 -9.34
C VAL A 456 -0.30 3.78 -9.34
N LEU A 457 -0.19 3.07 -8.22
CA LEU A 457 -0.57 1.66 -8.10
C LEU A 457 -2.06 1.40 -8.46
N PHE A 458 -2.96 2.29 -8.04
CA PHE A 458 -4.38 2.20 -8.41
C PHE A 458 -4.62 2.51 -9.89
N ALA A 459 -3.88 3.45 -10.48
CA ALA A 459 -3.93 3.71 -11.92
C ALA A 459 -3.48 2.48 -12.72
N TYR A 460 -2.36 1.85 -12.31
CA TYR A 460 -1.85 0.61 -12.91
C TYR A 460 -2.90 -0.49 -12.85
N THR A 461 -3.53 -0.69 -11.69
CA THR A 461 -4.48 -1.78 -11.50
C THR A 461 -5.77 -1.60 -12.29
N MET A 462 -6.24 -0.37 -12.49
CA MET A 462 -7.37 -0.11 -13.40
C MET A 462 -7.03 -0.40 -14.87
N ILE A 463 -5.83 0.00 -15.33
CA ILE A 463 -5.39 -0.21 -16.71
C ILE A 463 -5.15 -1.71 -16.96
N PHE A 464 -4.42 -2.39 -16.06
CA PHE A 464 -4.15 -3.82 -16.16
C PHE A 464 -5.42 -4.68 -16.03
N GLY A 465 -6.40 -4.26 -15.22
CA GLY A 465 -7.71 -4.92 -15.12
C GLY A 465 -8.43 -4.95 -16.47
N SER A 466 -8.55 -3.79 -17.13
CA SER A 466 -9.17 -3.68 -18.47
C SER A 466 -8.42 -4.46 -19.55
N ILE A 467 -7.07 -4.45 -19.52
CA ILE A 467 -6.26 -5.31 -20.39
C ILE A 467 -6.58 -6.79 -20.13
N ASN A 468 -6.67 -7.21 -18.87
CA ASN A 468 -6.96 -8.61 -18.50
C ASN A 468 -8.39 -9.04 -18.89
N GLU A 469 -9.40 -8.20 -18.68
CA GLU A 469 -10.79 -8.47 -19.08
C GLU A 469 -10.92 -8.60 -20.61
N LYS A 470 -10.24 -7.72 -21.37
CA LYS A 470 -10.13 -7.85 -22.83
C LYS A 470 -9.39 -9.13 -23.21
N TRP A 471 -8.35 -9.49 -22.45
CA TRP A 471 -7.52 -10.67 -22.68
C TRP A 471 -8.26 -12.00 -22.49
N GLU A 472 -9.16 -12.10 -21.52
CA GLU A 472 -9.92 -13.34 -21.26
C GLU A 472 -10.80 -13.77 -22.46
N ASN A 473 -11.05 -12.86 -23.41
CA ASN A 473 -11.76 -13.12 -24.67
C ASN A 473 -10.84 -13.45 -25.85
N ALA A 474 -9.51 -13.40 -25.69
CA ALA A 474 -8.52 -13.61 -26.75
C ALA A 474 -8.14 -15.08 -26.94
N THR A 475 -7.55 -15.41 -28.10
CA THR A 475 -7.09 -16.78 -28.40
C THR A 475 -5.78 -17.13 -27.69
N VAL A 476 -5.63 -18.39 -27.30
CA VAL A 476 -4.70 -18.91 -26.26
C VAL A 476 -3.19 -18.72 -26.54
N GLY A 477 -2.79 -18.23 -27.73
CA GLY A 477 -1.38 -18.22 -28.17
C GLY A 477 -0.51 -17.02 -27.73
N LEU A 478 -1.10 -15.85 -27.46
CA LEU A 478 -0.33 -14.61 -27.18
C LEU A 478 -0.05 -14.35 -25.68
N THR A 479 -0.48 -15.27 -24.81
CA THR A 479 -0.72 -15.06 -23.36
C THR A 479 0.48 -14.57 -22.56
N SER A 480 1.65 -15.18 -22.76
CA SER A 480 2.77 -15.05 -21.81
C SER A 480 3.40 -13.67 -21.67
N GLN A 481 3.39 -12.83 -22.72
CA GLN A 481 4.11 -11.55 -22.68
C GLN A 481 3.35 -10.49 -21.88
N PHE A 482 2.03 -10.43 -22.07
CA PHE A 482 1.14 -9.56 -21.31
C PHE A 482 1.12 -9.96 -19.84
N ASP A 483 0.98 -11.26 -19.56
CA ASP A 483 1.05 -11.82 -18.21
C ASP A 483 2.41 -11.51 -17.54
N PHE A 484 3.54 -11.70 -18.24
CA PHE A 484 4.87 -11.32 -17.73
C PHE A 484 4.99 -9.81 -17.44
N LEU A 485 4.58 -8.94 -18.38
CA LEU A 485 4.71 -7.49 -18.22
C LEU A 485 3.88 -6.98 -17.04
N ILE A 486 2.66 -7.49 -16.85
CA ILE A 486 1.81 -7.12 -15.72
C ILE A 486 2.40 -7.64 -14.39
N LEU A 487 2.75 -8.93 -14.32
CA LEU A 487 3.27 -9.54 -13.09
C LEU A 487 4.63 -8.95 -12.68
N ASP A 488 5.56 -8.73 -13.61
CA ASP A 488 6.87 -8.15 -13.28
C ASP A 488 6.76 -6.65 -13.00
N SER A 489 5.79 -5.93 -13.57
CA SER A 489 5.47 -4.56 -13.13
C SER A 489 5.00 -4.54 -11.66
N TYR A 490 4.12 -5.46 -11.26
CA TYR A 490 3.72 -5.59 -9.86
C TYR A 490 4.88 -6.02 -8.96
N ALA A 491 5.79 -6.88 -9.42
CA ALA A 491 6.99 -7.25 -8.69
C ALA A 491 7.87 -6.03 -8.35
N HIS A 492 8.02 -5.09 -9.29
CA HIS A 492 8.75 -3.84 -9.06
C HIS A 492 8.01 -2.87 -8.14
N LEU A 493 6.67 -2.85 -8.18
CA LEU A 493 5.80 -1.99 -7.35
C LEU A 493 5.42 -2.61 -6.00
N PHE A 494 5.88 -3.82 -5.66
CA PHE A 494 5.38 -4.56 -4.49
C PHE A 494 5.70 -3.89 -3.14
N PHE A 495 6.75 -3.09 -3.05
CA PHE A 495 7.01 -2.26 -1.87
C PHE A 495 5.82 -1.33 -1.53
N ILE A 496 5.03 -0.93 -2.54
CA ILE A 496 3.83 -0.09 -2.37
C ILE A 496 2.63 -0.93 -1.90
N THR A 497 2.37 -2.09 -2.53
CA THR A 497 1.24 -2.97 -2.16
C THR A 497 1.42 -3.52 -0.75
N TYR A 498 2.64 -3.94 -0.39
CA TYR A 498 2.96 -4.45 0.95
C TYR A 498 2.63 -3.42 2.05
N LYS A 499 2.92 -2.12 1.85
CA LYS A 499 2.57 -1.05 2.79
C LYS A 499 1.08 -0.71 2.85
N LEU A 500 0.22 -1.34 2.05
CA LEU A 500 -1.24 -1.34 2.27
C LEU A 500 -1.68 -2.37 3.32
N GLY A 501 -0.81 -3.33 3.65
CA GLY A 501 -1.06 -4.40 4.62
C GLY A 501 -1.67 -5.67 4.01
N PRO A 502 -1.81 -6.74 4.82
CA PRO A 502 -2.46 -7.98 4.40
C PRO A 502 -3.94 -7.73 4.05
N GLY A 503 -4.44 -8.40 3.02
CA GLY A 503 -5.71 -8.03 2.39
C GLY A 503 -5.55 -6.80 1.49
N SER A 504 -4.45 -6.75 0.74
CA SER A 504 -4.22 -5.74 -0.29
C SER A 504 -5.44 -5.68 -1.22
N PHE A 505 -5.84 -4.47 -1.63
CA PHE A 505 -7.18 -4.16 -2.14
C PHE A 505 -7.67 -5.18 -3.19
N GLN A 506 -8.87 -5.71 -2.95
CA GLN A 506 -9.43 -6.91 -3.60
C GLN A 506 -9.19 -7.03 -5.12
N VAL A 507 -9.33 -5.93 -5.86
CA VAL A 507 -9.14 -5.88 -7.33
C VAL A 507 -7.72 -6.32 -7.76
N TYR A 508 -6.69 -5.99 -6.98
CA TYR A 508 -5.33 -6.44 -7.25
C TYR A 508 -5.19 -7.96 -7.04
N GLU A 509 -5.73 -8.50 -5.94
CA GLU A 509 -5.67 -9.95 -5.67
C GLU A 509 -6.49 -10.73 -6.70
N GLU A 510 -7.66 -10.23 -7.11
CA GLU A 510 -8.48 -10.82 -8.18
C GLU A 510 -7.74 -10.86 -9.52
N LEU A 511 -7.08 -9.76 -9.89
CA LEU A 511 -6.28 -9.67 -11.12
C LEU A 511 -5.09 -10.64 -11.11
N ILE A 512 -4.29 -10.66 -10.03
CA ILE A 512 -3.20 -11.63 -9.86
C ILE A 512 -3.75 -13.07 -9.90
N THR A 513 -4.90 -13.32 -9.27
CA THR A 513 -5.55 -14.64 -9.29
C THR A 513 -5.98 -15.04 -10.71
N SER A 514 -6.60 -14.15 -11.49
CA SER A 514 -7.00 -14.44 -12.87
C SER A 514 -5.78 -14.79 -13.73
N ILE A 515 -4.74 -13.95 -13.70
CA ILE A 515 -3.50 -14.16 -14.46
C ILE A 515 -2.87 -15.52 -14.10
N LEU A 516 -2.65 -15.80 -12.81
CA LEU A 516 -2.03 -17.06 -12.39
C LEU A 516 -2.89 -18.27 -12.76
N THR A 517 -4.21 -18.16 -12.61
CA THR A 517 -5.15 -19.23 -12.99
C THR A 517 -5.08 -19.52 -14.48
N ARG A 518 -5.02 -18.48 -15.32
CA ARG A 518 -4.84 -18.58 -16.77
C ARG A 518 -3.51 -19.23 -17.14
N MET A 519 -2.40 -18.81 -16.51
CA MET A 519 -1.08 -19.40 -16.74
C MET A 519 -1.07 -20.90 -16.41
N VAL A 520 -1.50 -21.30 -15.21
CA VAL A 520 -1.58 -22.70 -14.76
C VAL A 520 -2.51 -23.53 -15.67
N THR A 521 -3.66 -22.98 -16.07
CA THR A 521 -4.61 -23.68 -16.95
C THR A 521 -4.03 -23.87 -18.36
N SER A 522 -3.32 -22.88 -18.90
CA SER A 522 -2.69 -22.99 -20.23
C SER A 522 -1.65 -24.10 -20.28
N GLU A 523 -0.91 -24.30 -19.19
CA GLU A 523 0.09 -25.36 -19.05
C GLU A 523 -0.54 -26.76 -18.91
N GLY A 524 -1.63 -26.88 -18.16
CA GLY A 524 -2.40 -28.14 -18.07
C GLY A 524 -3.02 -28.58 -19.40
N ILE A 525 -3.50 -27.62 -20.20
CA ILE A 525 -3.99 -27.89 -21.57
C ILE A 525 -2.82 -28.33 -22.47
N ALA A 526 -1.68 -27.65 -22.42
CA ALA A 526 -0.51 -27.99 -23.21
C ALA A 526 0.00 -29.41 -22.92
N ALA A 527 0.12 -29.78 -21.64
CA ALA A 527 0.50 -31.13 -21.22
C ALA A 527 -0.42 -32.22 -21.80
N THR A 528 -1.74 -31.96 -21.82
CA THR A 528 -2.74 -32.91 -22.33
C THR A 528 -2.62 -33.14 -23.84
N LEU A 529 -2.14 -32.15 -24.61
CA LEU A 529 -1.98 -32.27 -26.07
C LEU A 529 -0.68 -32.94 -26.48
N GLN A 530 0.37 -32.90 -25.65
CA GLN A 530 1.68 -33.48 -25.97
C GLN A 530 1.66 -35.02 -26.08
N ASP A 531 0.73 -35.70 -25.41
CA ASP A 531 0.58 -37.16 -25.48
C ASP A 531 0.07 -37.67 -26.85
N THR A 532 -0.45 -36.80 -27.72
CA THR A 532 -1.02 -37.23 -29.02
C THR A 532 -0.03 -37.22 -30.18
N ASP A 533 1.00 -36.35 -30.17
CA ASP A 533 1.97 -36.25 -31.25
C ASP A 533 3.29 -36.96 -30.89
N LYS A 534 3.50 -38.14 -31.49
CA LYS A 534 4.70 -38.97 -31.29
C LYS A 534 5.94 -38.48 -32.06
N ASP A 535 5.80 -37.42 -32.85
CA ASP A 535 6.81 -36.94 -33.81
C ASP A 535 7.64 -35.77 -33.24
N GLY A 536 8.28 -36.00 -32.08
CA GLY A 536 9.57 -35.39 -31.72
C GLY A 536 9.68 -33.90 -31.36
N GLU A 537 8.73 -33.03 -31.68
CA GLU A 537 8.85 -31.57 -31.47
C GLU A 537 8.11 -31.01 -30.22
N SER A 538 7.59 -31.88 -29.36
CA SER A 538 6.72 -31.56 -28.21
C SER A 538 7.34 -30.78 -27.03
N SER A 539 8.42 -30.01 -27.21
CA SER A 539 9.16 -29.37 -26.09
C SER A 539 8.75 -27.94 -25.74
N ASN A 540 7.99 -27.22 -26.59
CA ASN A 540 7.97 -25.75 -26.54
C ASN A 540 6.97 -25.08 -25.56
N HIS A 541 6.03 -25.80 -24.93
CA HIS A 541 4.94 -25.14 -24.17
C HIS A 541 5.17 -25.06 -22.65
N HIS A 542 5.66 -26.12 -21.97
CA HIS A 542 6.10 -26.04 -20.56
C HIS A 542 7.24 -25.01 -20.35
N VAL A 543 8.00 -24.72 -21.40
CA VAL A 543 9.00 -23.66 -21.44
C VAL A 543 8.42 -22.30 -21.04
N LEU A 544 7.13 -22.05 -21.24
CA LEU A 544 6.59 -20.69 -21.19
C LEU A 544 6.44 -20.12 -19.77
N LEU A 545 5.83 -20.87 -18.84
CA LEU A 545 5.76 -20.47 -17.42
C LEU A 545 7.17 -20.34 -16.85
N ASN A 546 8.01 -21.37 -17.03
CA ASN A 546 9.36 -21.37 -16.46
C ASN A 546 10.25 -20.29 -17.05
N LYS A 547 10.09 -19.93 -18.34
CA LYS A 547 10.76 -18.78 -18.96
C LYS A 547 10.28 -17.46 -18.35
N THR A 548 8.99 -17.30 -18.09
CA THR A 548 8.42 -16.12 -17.40
C THR A 548 8.97 -16.02 -15.96
N LEU A 549 8.91 -17.10 -15.18
CA LEU A 549 9.46 -17.13 -13.81
C LEU A 549 10.97 -16.91 -13.78
N LYS A 550 11.72 -17.42 -14.76
CA LYS A 550 13.17 -17.21 -14.89
C LYS A 550 13.51 -15.76 -15.26
N ARG A 551 12.67 -15.06 -16.02
CA ARG A 551 12.82 -13.62 -16.30
C ARG A 551 12.51 -12.75 -15.07
N MET A 552 11.47 -13.10 -14.32
CA MET A 552 11.07 -12.37 -13.11
C MET A 552 12.01 -12.59 -11.91
N LYS A 553 12.78 -13.69 -11.92
CA LYS A 553 13.64 -14.16 -10.83
C LYS A 553 14.49 -13.03 -10.21
N PRO A 554 14.24 -12.63 -8.95
CA PRO A 554 15.06 -11.66 -8.25
C PRO A 554 16.53 -12.09 -8.17
N ARG A 555 17.44 -11.11 -8.15
CA ARG A 555 18.87 -11.36 -7.93
C ARG A 555 19.12 -11.59 -6.44
N ALA A 556 19.09 -12.85 -6.02
CA ALA A 556 19.17 -13.27 -4.61
C ALA A 556 20.35 -12.65 -3.82
N GLU A 557 21.50 -12.44 -4.46
CA GLU A 557 22.69 -11.82 -3.85
C GLU A 557 22.48 -10.36 -3.40
N LEU A 558 21.56 -9.63 -4.04
CA LEU A 558 21.26 -8.23 -3.75
C LEU A 558 20.12 -8.07 -2.72
N GLY A 559 19.23 -9.06 -2.61
CA GLY A 559 18.01 -9.00 -1.78
C GLY A 559 18.22 -9.19 -0.27
N LEU A 560 19.46 -9.18 0.22
CA LEU A 560 19.80 -9.34 1.64
C LEU A 560 20.05 -8.01 2.38
N TYR A 561 20.16 -6.89 1.65
CA TYR A 561 20.55 -5.58 2.21
C TYR A 561 19.76 -4.39 1.65
N ASP A 562 18.89 -4.62 0.66
CA ASP A 562 18.06 -3.59 0.03
C ASP A 562 16.57 -3.93 0.25
N PRO A 563 15.86 -3.18 1.10
CA PRO A 563 14.42 -3.33 1.34
C PRO A 563 13.58 -3.45 0.06
N VAL A 564 13.91 -2.73 -0.99
CA VAL A 564 13.09 -2.73 -2.20
C VAL A 564 13.27 -4.06 -2.96
N MET A 565 14.47 -4.64 -2.92
CA MET A 565 14.75 -5.99 -3.42
C MET A 565 14.21 -7.10 -2.51
N GLU A 566 14.16 -6.91 -1.19
CA GLU A 566 13.41 -7.77 -0.26
C GLU A 566 11.94 -7.86 -0.70
N SER A 567 11.30 -6.72 -0.96
CA SER A 567 9.89 -6.67 -1.38
C SER A 567 9.63 -7.44 -2.69
N ARG A 568 10.51 -7.28 -3.69
CA ARG A 568 10.40 -8.01 -4.97
C ARG A 568 10.59 -9.52 -4.76
N THR A 569 11.48 -9.90 -3.84
CA THR A 569 11.68 -11.30 -3.47
C THR A 569 10.47 -11.88 -2.75
N LEU A 570 9.85 -11.10 -1.86
CA LEU A 570 8.63 -11.47 -1.16
C LEU A 570 7.46 -11.69 -2.13
N PHE A 571 7.25 -10.78 -3.09
CA PHE A 571 6.29 -10.99 -4.19
C PHE A 571 6.57 -12.26 -4.98
N TYR A 572 7.82 -12.50 -5.35
CA TYR A 572 8.20 -13.68 -6.12
C TYR A 572 7.92 -14.99 -5.36
N MET A 573 8.27 -15.07 -4.07
CA MET A 573 7.96 -16.26 -3.25
C MET A 573 6.45 -16.48 -3.12
N ASN A 574 5.67 -15.43 -2.89
CA ASN A 574 4.20 -15.50 -2.84
C ASN A 574 3.59 -15.94 -4.19
N LEU A 575 4.24 -15.59 -5.31
CA LEU A 575 3.87 -16.06 -6.64
C LEU A 575 4.14 -17.57 -6.79
N LEU A 576 5.34 -18.03 -6.39
CA LEU A 576 5.75 -19.43 -6.45
C LEU A 576 4.85 -20.35 -5.63
N GLU A 577 4.46 -19.92 -4.42
CA GLU A 577 3.53 -20.64 -3.55
C GLU A 577 2.23 -21.03 -4.29
N ARG A 578 1.65 -20.06 -5.02
CA ARG A 578 0.34 -20.15 -5.67
C ARG A 578 0.35 -20.96 -6.97
N ILE A 579 1.48 -21.06 -7.65
CA ILE A 579 1.63 -21.74 -8.96
C ILE A 579 2.43 -23.04 -8.89
N MET A 580 2.89 -23.46 -7.70
CA MET A 580 3.79 -24.59 -7.50
C MET A 580 3.36 -25.88 -8.24
N ILE A 581 2.06 -26.11 -8.38
CA ILE A 581 1.52 -27.27 -9.10
C ILE A 581 2.02 -27.35 -10.55
N ALA A 582 2.12 -26.21 -11.25
CA ALA A 582 2.55 -26.13 -12.64
C ALA A 582 4.09 -26.12 -12.83
N ILE A 583 4.85 -25.77 -11.79
CA ILE A 583 6.32 -25.65 -11.88
C ILE A 583 6.98 -27.01 -12.18
N GLU A 584 7.86 -27.06 -13.18
CA GLU A 584 8.65 -28.26 -13.50
C GLU A 584 9.71 -28.56 -12.43
N GLU A 585 9.91 -29.85 -12.13
CA GLU A 585 10.82 -30.28 -11.06
C GLU A 585 12.30 -29.90 -11.28
N PRO A 586 12.90 -29.99 -12.49
CA PRO A 586 14.27 -29.55 -12.72
C PRO A 586 14.47 -28.05 -12.51
N PHE A 587 13.46 -27.23 -12.82
CA PHE A 587 13.50 -25.79 -12.56
C PHE A 587 13.34 -25.49 -11.06
N LEU A 588 12.41 -26.19 -10.39
CA LEU A 588 12.27 -26.12 -8.94
C LEU A 588 13.57 -26.47 -8.20
N GLU A 589 14.20 -27.60 -8.54
CA GLU A 589 15.41 -28.09 -7.88
C GLU A 589 16.64 -27.22 -8.14
N HIS A 590 16.91 -26.87 -9.40
CA HIS A 590 18.18 -26.22 -9.77
C HIS A 590 18.14 -24.69 -9.73
N GLU A 591 16.96 -24.06 -9.85
CA GLU A 591 16.83 -22.61 -9.96
C GLU A 591 16.09 -21.97 -8.78
N LEU A 592 14.99 -22.58 -8.29
CA LEU A 592 14.14 -21.99 -7.26
C LEU A 592 14.59 -22.33 -5.84
N LEU A 593 14.73 -23.61 -5.48
CA LEU A 593 15.13 -24.01 -4.13
C LEU A 593 16.45 -23.35 -3.66
N PRO A 594 17.50 -23.18 -4.49
CA PRO A 594 18.70 -22.43 -4.12
C PRO A 594 18.46 -20.94 -3.76
N MET A 595 17.39 -20.32 -4.27
CA MET A 595 16.96 -18.98 -3.82
C MET A 595 16.19 -19.05 -2.49
N VAL A 596 15.41 -20.10 -2.25
CA VAL A 596 14.58 -20.25 -1.04
C VAL A 596 15.45 -20.54 0.20
N TYR A 597 16.46 -21.41 0.09
CA TYR A 597 17.24 -21.88 1.24
C TYR A 597 17.90 -20.76 2.10
N PRO A 598 18.49 -19.69 1.55
CA PRO A 598 19.04 -18.59 2.34
C PRO A 598 18.04 -17.95 3.31
N TYR A 599 16.77 -17.82 2.91
CA TYR A 599 15.71 -17.21 3.72
C TYR A 599 15.11 -18.17 4.75
N LEU A 600 15.24 -19.48 4.54
CA LEU A 600 14.91 -20.48 5.56
C LEU A 600 16.00 -20.58 6.64
N LEU A 601 17.26 -20.30 6.29
CA LEU A 601 18.41 -20.40 7.20
C LEU A 601 18.68 -19.10 7.98
N LYS A 602 18.40 -17.93 7.41
CA LYS A 602 18.63 -16.63 8.05
C LYS A 602 17.33 -16.09 8.66
N ASN A 603 17.35 -15.84 9.96
CA ASN A 603 16.22 -15.30 10.72
C ASN A 603 16.20 -13.76 10.79
N ASP A 604 16.78 -13.08 9.81
CA ASP A 604 16.90 -11.61 9.87
C ASP A 604 15.62 -10.92 9.34
N GLN A 605 14.80 -11.64 8.56
CA GLN A 605 13.64 -11.13 7.81
C GLN A 605 12.45 -12.08 7.94
N ARG A 606 11.60 -11.87 8.95
CA ARG A 606 10.47 -12.76 9.27
C ARG A 606 9.54 -13.04 8.09
N ASP A 607 9.13 -12.02 7.35
CA ASP A 607 8.16 -12.17 6.26
C ASP A 607 8.73 -13.01 5.09
N LEU A 608 10.03 -12.84 4.79
CA LEU A 608 10.72 -13.66 3.79
C LEU A 608 10.92 -15.10 4.26
N PHE A 609 11.13 -15.32 5.55
CA PHE A 609 11.11 -16.65 6.16
C PHE A 609 9.71 -17.29 6.06
N GLU A 610 8.64 -16.57 6.40
CA GLU A 610 7.26 -17.07 6.31
C GLU A 610 6.86 -17.41 4.86
N SER A 611 7.20 -16.56 3.89
CA SER A 611 6.95 -16.88 2.47
C SER A 611 7.84 -18.00 1.94
N ALA A 612 9.11 -18.08 2.34
CA ALA A 612 9.98 -19.21 1.98
C ALA A 612 9.45 -20.53 2.56
N HIS A 613 8.95 -20.51 3.80
CA HIS A 613 8.24 -21.63 4.43
C HIS A 613 7.00 -22.02 3.61
N SER A 614 6.15 -21.05 3.21
CA SER A 614 4.98 -21.31 2.38
C SER A 614 5.31 -21.92 1.01
N VAL A 615 6.40 -21.48 0.36
CA VAL A 615 6.89 -22.11 -0.88
C VAL A 615 7.24 -23.58 -0.66
N ILE A 616 7.96 -23.92 0.41
CA ILE A 616 8.27 -25.31 0.75
C ILE A 616 7.00 -26.12 1.08
N MET A 617 6.05 -25.52 1.79
CA MET A 617 4.75 -26.13 2.07
C MET A 617 3.99 -26.46 0.78
N SER A 618 4.03 -25.58 -0.23
CA SER A 618 3.45 -25.85 -1.55
C SER A 618 4.14 -27.00 -2.29
N VAL A 619 5.45 -27.22 -2.12
CA VAL A 619 6.15 -28.39 -2.69
C VAL A 619 5.57 -29.70 -2.14
N PHE A 620 5.29 -29.76 -0.84
CA PHE A 620 4.61 -30.91 -0.21
C PHE A 620 3.13 -31.02 -0.62
N LEU A 621 2.37 -29.92 -0.61
CA LEU A 621 0.95 -29.93 -1.02
C LEU A 621 0.73 -30.38 -2.46
N THR A 622 1.73 -30.20 -3.33
CA THR A 622 1.69 -30.59 -4.74
C THR A 622 2.43 -31.90 -5.04
N ASN A 623 2.87 -32.63 -4.01
CA ASN A 623 3.50 -33.96 -4.10
C ASN A 623 4.67 -34.06 -5.10
N LYS A 624 5.48 -33.00 -5.25
CA LYS A 624 6.66 -32.99 -6.12
C LYS A 624 7.69 -34.02 -5.63
N THR A 625 8.38 -34.73 -6.53
CA THR A 625 9.33 -35.79 -6.16
C THR A 625 10.48 -35.29 -5.27
N ILE A 626 10.90 -34.03 -5.47
CA ILE A 626 11.93 -33.36 -4.68
C ILE A 626 11.56 -33.23 -3.18
N ALA A 627 10.26 -33.29 -2.84
CA ALA A 627 9.78 -33.33 -1.45
C ALA A 627 10.46 -34.43 -0.63
N LYS A 628 10.80 -35.57 -1.26
CA LYS A 628 11.50 -36.68 -0.61
C LYS A 628 12.92 -36.30 -0.16
N GLN A 629 13.66 -35.60 -1.00
CA GLN A 629 15.02 -35.15 -0.67
C GLN A 629 14.98 -34.01 0.37
N LEU A 630 13.95 -33.15 0.29
CA LEU A 630 13.78 -31.99 1.14
C LEU A 630 13.30 -32.32 2.56
N ALA A 631 12.48 -33.36 2.72
CA ALA A 631 11.80 -33.68 3.98
C ALA A 631 12.72 -33.85 5.22
N PRO A 632 13.84 -34.60 5.17
CA PRO A 632 14.72 -34.73 6.33
C PRO A 632 15.31 -33.38 6.75
N TYR A 633 15.76 -32.58 5.78
CA TYR A 633 16.30 -31.24 6.03
C TYR A 633 15.24 -30.31 6.63
N TYR A 634 14.06 -30.24 6.01
CA TYR A 634 12.96 -29.39 6.46
C TYR A 634 12.45 -29.78 7.85
N SER A 635 12.34 -31.08 8.15
CA SER A 635 11.92 -31.56 9.48
C SER A 635 12.87 -31.09 10.61
N ASN A 636 14.19 -31.09 10.36
CA ASN A 636 15.16 -30.56 11.31
C ASN A 636 15.05 -29.03 11.45
N LEU A 637 14.85 -28.32 10.32
CA LEU A 637 14.68 -26.87 10.29
C LEU A 637 13.44 -26.43 11.09
N LEU A 638 12.31 -27.09 10.90
CA LEU A 638 11.08 -26.85 11.68
C LEU A 638 11.32 -26.98 13.19
N LEU A 639 12.10 -27.97 13.63
CA LEU A 639 12.41 -28.25 15.04
C LEU A 639 13.56 -27.39 15.61
N GLN A 640 14.32 -26.71 14.76
CA GLN A 640 15.35 -25.74 15.12
C GLN A 640 14.75 -24.33 15.24
N HIS A 641 13.77 -23.98 14.41
CA HIS A 641 13.16 -22.64 14.35
C HIS A 641 11.90 -22.51 15.25
N PHE A 642 11.44 -23.60 15.85
CA PHE A 642 10.42 -23.62 16.91
C PHE A 642 11.07 -23.51 18.31
N PRO A 643 10.54 -22.69 19.24
CA PRO A 643 9.30 -21.91 19.16
C PRO A 643 9.46 -20.46 18.66
N ASP A 644 10.69 -20.00 18.39
CA ASP A 644 11.00 -18.57 18.22
C ASP A 644 10.36 -17.92 16.97
N GLN A 645 10.46 -18.61 15.83
CA GLN A 645 9.98 -18.13 14.52
C GLN A 645 8.72 -18.86 14.09
N ILE A 646 8.72 -20.18 14.29
CA ILE A 646 7.60 -21.05 13.95
C ILE A 646 6.76 -21.21 15.21
N ASN A 647 5.52 -20.74 15.17
CA ASN A 647 4.56 -20.98 16.24
C ASN A 647 4.04 -22.43 16.19
N ILE A 648 3.36 -22.88 17.26
CA ILE A 648 2.90 -24.27 17.34
C ILE A 648 1.90 -24.64 16.23
N ASP A 649 1.03 -23.74 15.80
CA ASP A 649 0.05 -24.07 14.76
C ASP A 649 0.71 -24.19 13.38
N GLN A 650 1.71 -23.35 13.09
CA GLN A 650 2.60 -23.51 11.92
C GLN A 650 3.38 -24.83 11.98
N LEU A 651 3.99 -25.17 13.13
CA LEU A 651 4.72 -26.44 13.30
C LEU A 651 3.82 -27.66 13.01
N ARG A 652 2.61 -27.65 13.59
CA ARG A 652 1.61 -28.73 13.43
C ARG A 652 1.14 -28.84 11.98
N ALA A 653 0.80 -27.73 11.34
CA ALA A 653 0.43 -27.70 9.93
C ALA A 653 1.57 -28.20 9.03
N ALA A 654 2.80 -27.76 9.29
CA ALA A 654 3.97 -28.12 8.51
C ALA A 654 4.31 -29.62 8.58
N PHE A 655 4.40 -30.19 9.79
CA PHE A 655 4.63 -31.63 9.95
C PHE A 655 3.49 -32.46 9.38
N THR A 656 2.23 -32.06 9.58
CA THR A 656 1.05 -32.78 9.07
C THR A 656 1.03 -32.83 7.54
N THR A 657 1.28 -31.70 6.87
CA THR A 657 1.33 -31.61 5.41
C THR A 657 2.51 -32.40 4.84
N MET A 658 3.71 -32.25 5.40
CA MET A 658 4.90 -32.99 5.00
C MET A 658 4.69 -34.51 5.16
N ILE A 659 4.27 -34.97 6.33
CA ILE A 659 4.09 -36.41 6.61
C ILE A 659 2.97 -37.01 5.75
N LYS A 660 1.90 -36.26 5.45
CA LYS A 660 0.85 -36.72 4.54
C LYS A 660 1.36 -36.86 3.09
N SER A 661 2.09 -35.87 2.58
CA SER A 661 2.73 -35.95 1.25
C SER A 661 3.69 -37.14 1.14
N LEU A 662 4.43 -37.40 2.22
CA LEU A 662 5.35 -38.54 2.30
C LEU A 662 4.62 -39.88 2.48
N SER A 663 3.52 -39.97 3.23
CA SER A 663 2.79 -41.25 3.39
C SER A 663 2.07 -41.69 2.11
N GLU A 664 1.80 -40.75 1.19
CA GLU A 664 1.31 -41.04 -0.16
C GLU A 664 2.42 -41.55 -1.11
N THR A 665 3.71 -41.35 -0.80
CA THR A 665 4.83 -41.57 -1.76
C THR A 665 6.03 -42.38 -1.27
N GLU A 666 6.33 -42.37 0.04
CA GLU A 666 7.44 -43.08 0.69
C GLU A 666 7.25 -43.20 2.22
N ASP A 667 6.56 -44.26 2.62
CA ASP A 667 6.14 -44.53 3.99
C ASP A 667 7.29 -44.56 5.03
N ALA A 668 8.46 -45.10 4.65
CA ALA A 668 9.63 -45.15 5.52
C ALA A 668 10.23 -43.75 5.80
N LEU A 669 10.14 -42.85 4.83
CA LEU A 669 10.61 -41.46 4.96
C LEU A 669 9.63 -40.61 5.78
N ALA A 670 8.32 -40.85 5.62
CA ALA A 670 7.31 -40.28 6.51
C ALA A 670 7.56 -40.66 7.98
N TRP A 671 7.91 -41.94 8.24
CA TRP A 671 8.30 -42.40 9.57
C TRP A 671 9.60 -41.74 10.07
N LEU A 672 10.63 -41.58 9.24
CA LEU A 672 11.88 -40.90 9.62
C LEU A 672 11.63 -39.46 10.11
N CYS A 673 10.71 -38.72 9.49
CA CYS A 673 10.32 -37.38 9.96
C CYS A 673 9.57 -37.42 11.30
N VAL A 674 8.80 -38.47 11.58
CA VAL A 674 8.18 -38.71 12.90
C VAL A 674 9.22 -39.07 13.95
N GLU A 675 10.27 -39.82 13.59
CA GLU A 675 11.40 -40.07 14.48
C GLU A 675 12.11 -38.77 14.89
N LYS A 676 12.15 -37.73 14.05
CA LYS A 676 12.68 -36.41 14.45
C LYS A 676 11.83 -35.70 15.51
N LEU A 677 10.51 -35.81 15.46
CA LEU A 677 9.64 -35.35 16.56
C LEU A 677 9.92 -36.13 17.85
N LEU A 678 10.05 -37.46 17.76
CA LEU A 678 10.34 -38.33 18.90
C LEU A 678 11.72 -38.05 19.52
N GLU A 679 12.76 -37.87 18.71
CA GLU A 679 14.11 -37.47 19.13
C GLU A 679 14.09 -36.14 19.88
N LYS A 680 13.39 -35.13 19.34
CA LYS A 680 13.28 -33.80 19.98
C LYS A 680 12.52 -33.88 21.31
N ILE A 681 11.43 -34.64 21.40
CA ILE A 681 10.71 -34.87 22.68
C ILE A 681 11.61 -35.58 23.71
N GLN A 682 12.42 -36.56 23.28
CA GLN A 682 13.38 -37.23 24.16
C GLN A 682 14.49 -36.29 24.63
N GLN A 683 14.96 -35.36 23.80
CA GLN A 683 15.88 -34.31 24.24
C GLN A 683 15.27 -33.47 25.36
N TYR A 684 14.02 -33.03 25.21
CA TYR A 684 13.29 -32.34 26.29
C TYR A 684 13.12 -33.21 27.55
N ASP A 685 12.75 -34.49 27.42
CA ASP A 685 12.70 -35.43 28.56
C ASP A 685 14.04 -35.46 29.32
N THR A 686 15.17 -35.60 28.61
CA THR A 686 16.50 -35.69 29.25
C THR A 686 16.92 -34.42 29.99
N VAL A 687 16.61 -33.23 29.45
CA VAL A 687 16.92 -31.95 30.10
C VAL A 687 16.02 -31.73 31.32
N ILE A 688 14.71 -32.00 31.21
CA ILE A 688 13.77 -31.91 32.34
C ILE A 688 14.20 -32.88 33.46
N GLU A 689 14.57 -34.12 33.14
CA GLU A 689 15.08 -35.07 34.13
C GLU A 689 16.38 -34.62 34.79
N ALA A 690 17.29 -33.99 34.05
CA ALA A 690 18.54 -33.46 34.59
C ALA A 690 18.28 -32.28 35.54
N ASP A 691 17.39 -31.37 35.16
CA ASP A 691 16.97 -30.23 36.00
C ASP A 691 16.28 -30.69 37.28
N ILE A 692 15.38 -31.68 37.22
CA ILE A 692 14.73 -32.25 38.40
C ILE A 692 15.78 -32.87 39.33
N LYS A 693 16.71 -33.69 38.81
CA LYS A 693 17.78 -34.31 39.62
C LYS A 693 18.71 -33.26 40.23
N ALA A 694 19.02 -32.18 39.51
CA ALA A 694 19.81 -31.06 40.02
C ALA A 694 19.05 -30.28 41.12
N GLN A 695 17.75 -30.06 40.95
CA GLN A 695 16.89 -29.45 41.97
C GLN A 695 16.82 -30.33 43.22
N GLU A 696 16.59 -31.64 43.09
CA GLU A 696 16.59 -32.60 44.20
C GLU A 696 17.94 -32.63 44.93
N LEU A 697 19.07 -32.64 44.21
CA LEU A 697 20.41 -32.54 44.82
C LEU A 697 20.56 -31.24 45.62
N SER A 698 20.19 -30.09 45.03
CA SER A 698 20.28 -28.79 45.71
C SER A 698 19.34 -28.68 46.93
N GLN A 699 18.16 -29.32 46.88
CA GLN A 699 17.24 -29.40 48.01
C GLN A 699 17.82 -30.27 49.11
N ASN A 700 18.34 -31.46 48.79
CA ASN A 700 19.00 -32.34 49.75
C ASN A 700 20.24 -31.69 50.40
N GLU A 701 21.03 -30.94 49.64
CA GLU A 701 22.16 -30.16 50.18
C GLU A 701 21.68 -29.02 51.07
N GLN A 702 20.63 -28.31 50.68
CA GLN A 702 20.06 -27.24 51.50
C GLN A 702 19.39 -27.77 52.78
N GLU A 703 18.70 -28.90 52.74
CA GLU A 703 18.14 -29.58 53.91
C GLU A 703 19.25 -30.05 54.85
N LYS A 704 20.34 -30.62 54.32
CA LYS A 704 21.53 -30.96 55.11
C LYS A 704 22.18 -29.72 55.74
N ALA A 705 22.29 -28.62 55.01
CA ALA A 705 22.83 -27.36 55.52
C ALA A 705 21.93 -26.73 56.60
N VAL A 706 20.59 -26.77 56.41
CA VAL A 706 19.62 -26.31 57.40
C VAL A 706 19.62 -27.21 58.64
N ALA A 707 19.72 -28.53 58.48
CA ALA A 707 19.87 -29.47 59.60
C ALA A 707 21.19 -29.27 60.35
N ALA A 708 22.29 -28.99 59.65
CA ALA A 708 23.58 -28.65 60.26
C ALA A 708 23.51 -27.34 61.04
N LEU A 709 22.91 -26.28 60.47
CA LEU A 709 22.66 -25.01 61.16
C LEU A 709 21.71 -25.16 62.36
N ALA A 710 20.68 -25.99 62.26
CA ALA A 710 19.78 -26.28 63.36
C ALA A 710 20.50 -27.03 64.51
N LYS A 711 21.39 -27.96 64.17
CA LYS A 711 22.26 -28.65 65.15
C LYS A 711 23.24 -27.69 65.81
N GLU A 712 23.91 -26.82 65.04
CA GLU A 712 24.81 -25.80 65.58
C GLU A 712 24.07 -24.81 66.49
N GLN A 713 22.86 -24.40 66.11
CA GLN A 713 22.01 -23.53 66.91
C GLN A 713 21.55 -24.22 68.21
N GLN A 714 21.19 -25.51 68.16
CA GLN A 714 20.89 -26.32 69.33
C GLN A 714 22.10 -26.46 70.26
N GLU A 715 23.30 -26.64 69.72
CA GLU A 715 24.55 -26.67 70.49
C GLU A 715 24.79 -25.31 71.18
N ARG A 716 24.69 -24.17 70.45
CA ARG A 716 24.81 -22.83 71.05
C ARG A 716 23.75 -22.53 72.10
N ASP A 717 22.51 -22.97 71.92
CA ASP A 717 21.45 -22.72 72.90
C ASP A 717 21.59 -23.64 74.13
N SER A 718 22.18 -24.83 73.98
CA SER A 718 22.60 -25.65 75.13
C SER A 718 23.79 -25.05 75.90
N GLU A 719 24.73 -24.41 75.20
CA GLU A 719 25.85 -23.68 75.80
C GLU A 719 25.35 -22.44 76.55
N LYS A 720 24.41 -21.68 75.98
CA LYS A 720 23.72 -20.58 76.69
C LYS A 720 22.96 -21.07 77.92
N ALA A 721 22.29 -22.23 77.85
CA ALA A 721 21.61 -22.79 79.02
C ALA A 721 22.59 -23.15 80.14
N LEU A 722 23.77 -23.70 79.80
CA LEU A 722 24.85 -23.93 80.76
C LEU A 722 25.41 -22.63 81.36
N VAL A 723 25.59 -21.59 80.54
CA VAL A 723 26.00 -20.26 81.02
C VAL A 723 24.93 -19.61 81.91
N GLN A 724 23.64 -19.78 81.59
CA GLN A 724 22.55 -19.27 82.41
C GLN A 724 22.48 -20.00 83.77
N VAL A 725 22.58 -21.33 83.79
CA VAL A 725 22.68 -22.12 85.03
C VAL A 725 23.93 -21.73 85.84
N ALA A 726 25.07 -21.50 85.19
CA ALA A 726 26.27 -21.01 85.87
C ALA A 726 26.10 -19.59 86.44
N THR A 727 25.29 -18.75 85.79
CA THR A 727 24.99 -17.38 86.24
C THR A 727 24.02 -17.40 87.43
N GLU A 728 23.01 -18.27 87.41
CA GLU A 728 22.08 -18.49 88.53
C GLU A 728 22.82 -19.06 89.76
N VAL A 729 23.73 -20.01 89.57
CA VAL A 729 24.61 -20.53 90.64
C VAL A 729 25.59 -19.47 91.18
N TYR A 730 25.99 -18.48 90.38
CA TYR A 730 26.82 -17.37 90.84
C TYR A 730 26.04 -16.27 91.58
N GLN A 731 24.73 -16.14 91.34
CA GLN A 731 23.89 -15.13 92.02
C GLN A 731 23.49 -15.53 93.45
N ASP A 732 23.52 -16.82 93.80
CA ASP A 732 23.32 -17.30 95.18
C ASP A 732 24.57 -17.15 96.08
N LEU A 733 25.71 -16.68 95.55
CA LEU A 733 27.00 -16.58 96.27
C LEU A 733 27.70 -15.22 96.11
N SER A 734 27.01 -14.11 96.39
CA SER A 734 27.72 -12.89 96.82
C SER A 734 26.87 -11.94 97.70
N PRO A 735 27.38 -11.40 98.82
CA PRO A 735 26.65 -10.47 99.69
C PRO A 735 26.50 -9.05 99.11
N GLN A 736 25.59 -8.30 99.71
CA GLN A 736 25.35 -6.87 99.49
C GLN A 736 26.59 -6.01 99.76
N ASP A 737 26.80 -4.93 98.98
CA ASP A 737 26.95 -3.60 99.58
C ASP A 737 26.81 -2.38 98.61
N SER A 738 25.87 -1.52 98.95
CA SER A 738 26.02 -0.06 99.16
C SER A 738 26.96 0.83 98.29
N ALA A 739 26.32 1.59 97.40
CA ALA A 739 26.32 3.08 97.36
C ALA A 739 27.42 3.96 96.69
N THR A 740 26.89 5.06 96.11
CA THR A 740 27.41 6.45 95.98
C THR A 740 28.37 6.95 94.85
N GLN A 741 27.79 7.87 94.03
CA GLN A 741 28.32 9.18 93.54
C GLN A 741 29.40 9.31 92.41
N LEU A 742 28.97 9.87 91.26
CA LEU A 742 29.24 11.24 90.71
C LEU A 742 30.43 12.08 91.30
N PRO A 743 30.99 13.13 90.60
CA PRO A 743 30.57 13.82 89.36
C PRO A 743 31.71 14.30 88.38
N SER A 744 31.32 15.09 87.34
CA SER A 744 32.05 16.28 86.78
C SER A 744 33.22 16.06 85.78
N LEU A 745 33.58 16.96 84.82
CA LEU A 745 33.03 18.26 84.35
C LEU A 745 33.61 18.64 82.94
N ASN A 746 33.02 19.67 82.27
CA ASN A 746 33.63 20.62 81.29
C ASN A 746 34.02 20.18 79.85
N THR A 747 33.99 20.96 78.74
CA THR A 747 33.36 22.24 78.20
C THR A 747 34.01 22.52 76.78
N PRO A 748 33.72 23.56 75.96
CA PRO A 748 32.53 24.43 75.74
C PRO A 748 32.11 24.64 74.23
N THR A 749 31.13 25.53 74.04
CA THR A 749 30.50 26.18 72.83
C THR A 749 31.44 27.11 71.99
N PRO A 750 31.05 27.84 70.88
CA PRO A 750 29.71 28.34 70.45
C PRO A 750 29.31 28.45 68.93
N SER A 751 27.99 28.32 68.67
CA SER A 751 27.03 29.24 67.94
C SER A 751 27.28 29.76 66.47
N PRO A 752 26.28 30.34 65.74
CA PRO A 752 25.80 29.81 64.44
C PRO A 752 25.77 30.90 63.30
N PRO A 753 24.97 30.83 62.19
CA PRO A 753 23.50 31.09 62.21
C PRO A 753 22.75 30.23 61.11
N PRO A 754 21.67 30.59 60.33
CA PRO A 754 20.70 29.57 59.84
C PRO A 754 20.23 29.61 58.34
N LEU A 755 19.49 28.58 57.89
CA LEU A 755 18.22 28.66 57.09
C LEU A 755 17.62 27.30 56.68
N SER A 756 16.28 27.22 56.64
CA SER A 756 15.33 26.27 55.97
C SER A 756 15.76 24.81 55.65
N SER A 757 15.13 23.77 56.20
CA SER A 757 13.76 23.25 55.92
C SER A 757 13.58 22.64 54.51
N ALA A 758 13.01 21.43 54.32
CA ALA A 758 12.57 20.39 55.26
C ALA A 758 12.54 19.00 54.59
N VAL A 759 12.88 17.94 55.32
CA VAL A 759 12.60 16.53 54.98
C VAL A 759 12.21 15.77 56.25
N PRO A 760 11.10 15.02 56.26
CA PRO A 760 10.81 13.96 57.23
C PRO A 760 10.79 12.57 56.54
N PRO A 761 10.91 11.45 57.27
CA PRO A 761 12.20 11.01 57.76
C PRO A 761 12.55 9.58 57.29
N ALA A 762 13.85 9.30 57.14
CA ALA A 762 14.33 7.93 56.99
C ALA A 762 14.31 7.21 58.35
N THR A 763 13.59 6.08 58.43
CA THR A 763 13.71 5.13 59.54
C THR A 763 14.92 4.23 59.31
N SER A 764 15.76 4.09 60.34
CA SER A 764 17.00 3.33 60.29
C SER A 764 16.80 1.84 60.62
N SER A 765 17.57 1.01 59.92
CA SER A 765 18.19 -0.24 60.39
C SER A 765 17.31 -1.34 61.02
N SER A 766 16.97 -2.35 60.21
CA SER A 766 16.84 -3.75 60.65
C SER A 766 16.97 -4.72 59.46
N SER A 767 17.30 -5.99 59.75
CA SER A 767 17.45 -7.13 58.83
C SER A 767 18.59 -7.11 57.79
N TYR A 768 19.67 -7.81 58.15
CA TYR A 768 20.52 -8.56 57.20
C TYR A 768 19.83 -9.88 56.80
N SER A 769 20.35 -10.55 55.75
CA SER A 769 20.06 -11.93 55.30
C SER A 769 18.69 -12.23 54.67
N SER A 770 18.56 -12.00 53.36
CA SER A 770 17.45 -12.52 52.52
C SER A 770 17.78 -12.60 51.02
N SER A 771 19.04 -12.90 50.65
CA SER A 771 19.51 -12.94 49.25
C SER A 771 19.43 -14.31 48.55
N SER A 772 18.99 -15.38 49.23
CA SER A 772 19.03 -16.76 48.71
C SER A 772 17.73 -17.25 48.06
N SER A 773 16.66 -16.44 48.01
CA SER A 773 15.36 -16.84 47.45
C SER A 773 15.21 -16.60 45.95
N VAL A 774 15.93 -15.62 45.38
CA VAL A 774 15.72 -15.14 43.99
C VAL A 774 16.14 -16.19 42.95
N THR A 775 17.17 -16.99 43.22
CA THR A 775 17.70 -17.99 42.28
C THR A 775 16.83 -19.24 42.13
N LYS A 776 15.98 -19.56 43.13
CA LYS A 776 15.05 -20.69 43.03
C LYS A 776 13.93 -20.43 42.03
N THR A 777 13.43 -19.19 41.97
CA THR A 777 12.30 -18.83 41.12
C THR A 777 12.65 -18.88 39.63
N THR A 778 13.87 -18.47 39.25
CA THR A 778 14.30 -18.47 37.84
C THR A 778 14.50 -19.88 37.28
N ALA A 779 15.11 -20.80 38.05
CA ALA A 779 15.26 -22.20 37.66
C ALA A 779 13.90 -22.91 37.48
N SER A 780 12.91 -22.57 38.32
CA SER A 780 11.55 -23.10 38.19
C SER A 780 10.82 -22.60 36.94
N ILE A 781 11.10 -21.38 36.47
CA ILE A 781 10.46 -20.81 35.27
C ILE A 781 10.99 -21.49 34.01
N ALA A 782 12.32 -21.64 33.87
CA ALA A 782 12.93 -22.28 32.71
C ALA A 782 12.44 -23.73 32.52
N SER A 783 12.33 -24.50 33.62
CA SER A 783 11.81 -25.87 33.58
C SER A 783 10.32 -25.94 33.15
N LEU A 784 9.50 -24.95 33.55
CA LEU A 784 8.10 -24.83 33.12
C LEU A 784 7.96 -24.44 31.64
N GLU A 785 8.82 -23.56 31.14
CA GLU A 785 8.88 -23.20 29.71
C GLU A 785 9.30 -24.41 28.86
N LEU A 786 10.31 -25.14 29.32
CA LEU A 786 10.79 -26.38 28.70
C LEU A 786 9.71 -27.49 28.67
N GLN A 787 8.94 -27.66 29.76
CA GLN A 787 7.81 -28.59 29.81
C GLN A 787 6.67 -28.15 28.89
N LYS A 788 6.42 -26.84 28.74
CA LYS A 788 5.43 -26.28 27.81
C LYS A 788 5.83 -26.55 26.36
N GLU A 789 7.08 -26.28 25.96
CA GLU A 789 7.60 -26.58 24.61
C GLU A 789 7.49 -28.07 24.29
N ARG A 790 7.93 -28.94 25.21
CA ARG A 790 7.74 -30.40 25.09
C ARG A 790 6.28 -30.78 24.87
N GLY A 791 5.38 -30.20 25.65
CA GLY A 791 3.93 -30.39 25.51
C GLY A 791 3.41 -29.94 24.15
N GLN A 792 3.95 -28.86 23.58
CA GLN A 792 3.62 -28.38 22.25
C GLN A 792 4.11 -29.34 21.15
N ILE A 793 5.34 -29.85 21.21
CA ILE A 793 5.82 -30.84 20.23
C ILE A 793 5.06 -32.18 20.34
N LEU A 794 4.62 -32.58 21.53
CA LEU A 794 3.70 -33.71 21.70
C LEU A 794 2.38 -33.52 20.94
N LEU A 795 1.82 -32.30 20.88
CA LEU A 795 0.62 -32.04 20.06
C LEU A 795 0.90 -32.24 18.56
N ALA A 796 2.05 -31.76 18.07
CA ALA A 796 2.47 -32.00 16.69
C ALA A 796 2.72 -33.48 16.37
N LEU A 797 3.20 -34.27 17.34
CA LEU A 797 3.30 -35.72 17.23
C LEU A 797 1.91 -36.40 17.17
N PHE A 798 0.94 -35.94 17.97
CA PHE A 798 -0.39 -36.54 18.01
C PHE A 798 -1.14 -36.40 16.68
N ASP A 799 -1.04 -35.25 16.01
CA ASP A 799 -1.67 -35.02 14.70
C ASP A 799 -1.27 -36.09 13.66
N GLN A 800 -0.06 -36.66 13.77
CA GLN A 800 0.48 -37.67 12.85
C GLN A 800 -0.19 -39.04 12.95
N LEU A 801 -1.03 -39.27 13.97
CA LEU A 801 -1.96 -40.40 14.01
C LEU A 801 -2.98 -40.36 12.85
N SER A 802 -3.28 -39.18 12.30
CA SER A 802 -4.13 -39.02 11.12
C SER A 802 -3.33 -39.10 9.81
N SER A 803 -2.13 -38.52 9.77
CA SER A 803 -1.27 -38.39 8.58
C SER A 803 -0.60 -39.69 8.14
N LEU A 804 -0.13 -40.53 9.08
CA LEU A 804 0.61 -41.77 8.78
C LEU A 804 -0.29 -42.87 8.22
N ASN A 805 0.27 -43.77 7.41
CA ASN A 805 -0.42 -45.00 7.00
C ASN A 805 -0.59 -45.97 8.18
N LEU A 806 -1.62 -46.83 8.07
CA LEU A 806 -2.08 -47.71 9.14
C LEU A 806 -0.98 -48.59 9.75
N VAL A 807 0.03 -48.95 8.96
CA VAL A 807 1.20 -49.75 9.38
C VAL A 807 1.97 -49.08 10.52
N PHE A 808 2.20 -47.76 10.45
CA PHE A 808 2.97 -47.02 11.44
C PHE A 808 2.10 -46.41 12.55
N VAL A 809 0.81 -46.21 12.30
CA VAL A 809 -0.15 -45.67 13.28
C VAL A 809 -0.16 -46.49 14.58
N GLN A 810 -0.01 -47.82 14.52
CA GLN A 810 0.12 -48.64 15.73
C GLN A 810 1.41 -48.36 16.50
N THR A 811 2.56 -48.34 15.82
CA THR A 811 3.87 -48.04 16.41
C THR A 811 3.91 -46.65 17.04
N LEU A 812 3.32 -45.65 16.36
CA LEU A 812 3.15 -44.31 16.90
C LEU A 812 2.28 -44.29 18.15
N GLY A 813 1.15 -45.02 18.14
CA GLY A 813 0.27 -45.15 19.30
C GLY A 813 0.96 -45.76 20.53
N ASP A 814 1.79 -46.77 20.33
CA ASP A 814 2.57 -47.36 21.44
C ASP A 814 3.66 -46.40 21.94
N LYS A 815 4.29 -45.60 21.06
CA LYS A 815 5.22 -44.53 21.45
C LYS A 815 4.53 -43.38 22.19
N ILE A 816 3.34 -42.97 21.78
CA ILE A 816 2.54 -41.97 22.48
C ILE A 816 2.12 -42.47 23.87
N ARG A 817 1.74 -43.76 24.02
CA ARG A 817 1.50 -44.37 25.34
C ARG A 817 2.74 -44.31 26.23
N GLU A 818 3.92 -44.64 25.69
CA GLU A 818 5.20 -44.53 26.42
C GLU A 818 5.42 -43.11 26.95
N LEU A 819 5.30 -42.09 26.10
CA LEU A 819 5.51 -40.68 26.43
C LEU A 819 4.48 -40.14 27.44
N LEU A 820 3.21 -40.57 27.36
CA LEU A 820 2.17 -40.21 28.34
C LEU A 820 2.39 -40.86 29.71
N SER A 821 3.00 -42.04 29.77
CA SER A 821 3.33 -42.67 31.05
C SER A 821 4.41 -41.90 31.82
N LYS A 822 5.34 -41.26 31.10
CA LYS A 822 6.38 -40.35 31.63
C LYS A 822 5.85 -38.99 32.06
N GLU A 823 4.67 -38.55 31.58
CA GLU A 823 4.09 -37.26 31.95
C GLU A 823 3.70 -37.25 33.44
N GLN A 824 4.48 -36.55 34.27
CA GLN A 824 4.31 -36.56 35.73
C GLN A 824 3.02 -35.85 36.19
N SER A 825 2.60 -34.80 35.49
CA SER A 825 1.42 -34.01 35.85
C SER A 825 0.13 -34.71 35.43
N PRO A 826 -0.75 -35.13 36.36
CA PRO A 826 -2.02 -35.77 36.01
C PRO A 826 -2.97 -34.81 35.29
N VAL A 827 -2.84 -33.50 35.53
CA VAL A 827 -3.61 -32.45 34.86
C VAL A 827 -3.14 -32.31 33.40
N SER A 828 -1.82 -32.23 33.17
CA SER A 828 -1.23 -32.16 31.83
C SER A 828 -1.56 -33.43 31.04
N ARG A 829 -1.39 -34.62 31.65
CA ARG A 829 -1.75 -35.90 31.03
C ARG A 829 -3.23 -35.94 30.62
N LYS A 830 -4.15 -35.45 31.47
CA LYS A 830 -5.58 -35.37 31.14
C LYS A 830 -5.88 -34.39 30.00
N ALA A 831 -5.16 -33.28 29.91
CA ALA A 831 -5.27 -32.35 28.79
C ALA A 831 -4.76 -32.97 27.48
N LEU A 832 -3.59 -33.61 27.50
CA LEU A 832 -3.02 -34.33 26.35
C LEU A 832 -3.94 -35.46 25.86
N LEU A 833 -4.54 -36.24 26.78
CA LEU A 833 -5.56 -37.25 26.43
C LEU A 833 -6.76 -36.64 25.71
N LYS A 834 -7.22 -35.45 26.11
CA LYS A 834 -8.29 -34.74 25.40
C LYS A 834 -7.85 -34.35 23.98
N CYS A 835 -6.65 -33.80 23.81
CA CYS A 835 -6.13 -33.46 22.49
C CYS A 835 -6.01 -34.70 21.58
N ILE A 836 -5.61 -35.85 22.11
CA ILE A 836 -5.59 -37.12 21.36
C ILE A 836 -7.01 -37.52 20.93
N LEU A 837 -8.02 -37.39 21.80
CA LEU A 837 -9.41 -37.65 21.43
C LEU A 837 -9.88 -36.73 20.31
N ASP A 838 -9.54 -35.44 20.38
CA ASP A 838 -9.91 -34.45 19.37
C ASP A 838 -9.28 -34.77 17.99
N VAL A 839 -8.02 -35.27 17.95
CA VAL A 839 -7.37 -35.77 16.72
C VAL A 839 -7.99 -37.07 16.23
N VAL A 840 -8.14 -38.08 17.10
CA VAL A 840 -8.63 -39.43 16.76
C VAL A 840 -10.10 -39.43 16.33
N GLY A 841 -10.93 -38.56 16.93
CA GLY A 841 -12.32 -38.34 16.54
C GLY A 841 -12.47 -37.36 15.37
N GLY A 842 -11.38 -36.77 14.88
CA GLY A 842 -11.39 -35.76 13.84
C GLY A 842 -11.83 -36.29 12.46
N PRO A 843 -12.34 -35.41 11.58
CA PRO A 843 -12.80 -35.81 10.24
C PRO A 843 -11.66 -36.26 9.31
N SER A 844 -10.41 -35.95 9.63
CA SER A 844 -9.22 -36.36 8.87
C SER A 844 -8.86 -37.84 9.02
N VAL A 845 -9.39 -38.53 10.05
CA VAL A 845 -9.11 -39.95 10.29
C VAL A 845 -10.12 -40.80 9.52
N ASP A 846 -9.64 -41.60 8.55
CA ASP A 846 -10.48 -42.54 7.80
C ASP A 846 -11.12 -43.61 8.72
N GLN A 847 -12.18 -44.27 8.25
CA GLN A 847 -12.95 -45.18 9.10
C GLN A 847 -12.12 -46.37 9.62
N THR A 848 -11.12 -46.85 8.87
CA THR A 848 -10.28 -47.98 9.29
C THR A 848 -9.29 -47.58 10.37
N LYS A 849 -8.59 -46.43 10.19
CA LYS A 849 -7.75 -45.84 11.25
C LYS A 849 -8.60 -45.49 12.48
N ARG A 850 -9.82 -44.95 12.29
CA ARG A 850 -10.72 -44.53 13.37
C ARG A 850 -11.16 -45.70 14.25
N ASP A 851 -11.54 -46.83 13.65
CA ASP A 851 -11.92 -48.04 14.39
C ASP A 851 -10.77 -48.60 15.25
N TRP A 852 -9.53 -48.51 14.77
CA TRP A 852 -8.34 -48.84 15.55
C TRP A 852 -8.07 -47.79 16.65
N ALA A 853 -8.06 -46.52 16.27
CA ALA A 853 -7.64 -45.41 17.13
C ALA A 853 -8.61 -45.18 18.29
N VAL A 854 -9.92 -45.34 18.08
CA VAL A 854 -10.92 -45.31 19.17
C VAL A 854 -10.69 -46.45 20.16
N LYS A 855 -10.40 -47.68 19.70
CA LYS A 855 -10.10 -48.81 20.59
C LYS A 855 -8.80 -48.58 21.38
N TRP A 856 -7.76 -48.10 20.71
CA TRP A 856 -6.48 -47.75 21.32
C TRP A 856 -6.63 -46.64 22.37
N TYR A 857 -7.36 -45.56 22.05
CA TYR A 857 -7.67 -44.47 22.97
C TYR A 857 -8.49 -44.91 24.18
N LEU A 858 -9.50 -45.77 23.99
CA LEU A 858 -10.26 -46.32 25.13
C LEU A 858 -9.39 -47.19 26.04
N GLY A 859 -8.40 -47.90 25.50
CA GLY A 859 -7.36 -48.56 26.30
C GLY A 859 -6.55 -47.57 27.13
N LEU A 860 -6.05 -46.51 26.48
CA LEU A 860 -5.27 -45.42 27.07
C LEU A 860 -6.01 -44.71 28.24
N VAL A 861 -7.31 -44.44 28.06
CA VAL A 861 -8.16 -43.84 29.11
C VAL A 861 -8.41 -44.80 30.27
N ASN A 862 -8.56 -46.10 30.01
CA ASN A 862 -8.70 -47.10 31.09
C ASN A 862 -7.41 -47.24 31.92
N GLU A 863 -6.25 -47.16 31.26
CA GLU A 863 -4.93 -47.23 31.87
C GLU A 863 -4.66 -46.02 32.79
N PHE A 864 -4.81 -44.80 32.28
CA PHE A 864 -4.48 -43.59 33.04
C PHE A 864 -5.63 -43.03 33.89
N GLY A 865 -6.89 -43.36 33.58
CA GLY A 865 -8.06 -42.82 34.27
C GLY A 865 -8.42 -43.49 35.61
N ARG A 866 -7.90 -44.69 35.87
CA ARG A 866 -8.19 -45.44 37.12
C ARG A 866 -7.30 -45.06 38.30
N GLY A 867 -6.17 -44.38 38.07
CA GLY A 867 -5.14 -44.16 39.09
C GLY A 867 -5.43 -43.07 40.13
N SER A 868 -6.43 -42.20 39.91
CA SER A 868 -6.63 -40.98 40.73
C SER A 868 -7.70 -41.08 41.81
N SER A 869 -8.35 -42.24 42.00
CA SER A 869 -9.48 -42.40 42.94
C SER A 869 -9.39 -43.61 43.89
N SER A 870 -8.31 -44.40 43.84
CA SER A 870 -8.20 -45.65 44.62
C SER A 870 -7.45 -45.53 45.96
N SER A 871 -7.17 -44.33 46.46
CA SER A 871 -6.51 -44.12 47.76
C SER A 871 -7.47 -43.92 48.94
N SER A 872 -8.79 -43.90 48.71
CA SER A 872 -9.80 -43.99 49.77
C SER A 872 -11.06 -44.72 49.29
N LEU A 873 -11.66 -45.53 50.17
CA LEU A 873 -12.86 -46.38 49.96
C LEU A 873 -12.64 -47.68 49.16
N SER A 874 -12.17 -48.70 49.88
CA SER A 874 -12.41 -50.10 49.55
C SER A 874 -13.88 -50.51 49.77
N SER A 875 -14.33 -51.57 49.07
CA SER A 875 -15.63 -52.27 49.14
C SER A 875 -16.89 -51.45 48.76
N SER A 876 -17.51 -51.68 47.60
CA SER A 876 -18.18 -52.94 47.25
C SER A 876 -18.85 -52.88 45.86
N LEU A 877 -19.34 -54.04 45.39
CA LEU A 877 -20.25 -54.25 44.24
C LEU A 877 -19.71 -54.02 42.82
N SER A 878 -19.35 -55.15 42.21
CA SER A 878 -19.21 -55.35 40.77
C SER A 878 -20.56 -55.41 40.04
N THR A 879 -20.73 -54.62 38.98
CA THR A 879 -21.68 -54.92 37.88
C THR A 879 -21.11 -54.40 36.55
N PRO A 880 -21.26 -55.12 35.43
CA PRO A 880 -20.76 -54.67 34.13
C PRO A 880 -21.78 -53.77 33.44
N ILE A 881 -21.42 -52.52 33.16
CA ILE A 881 -22.23 -51.62 32.33
C ILE A 881 -21.85 -51.82 30.86
N SER A 882 -22.72 -52.50 30.12
CA SER A 882 -22.71 -52.54 28.66
C SER A 882 -23.21 -51.20 28.11
N MET A 883 -22.32 -50.32 27.67
CA MET A 883 -22.70 -49.18 26.83
C MET A 883 -22.83 -49.63 25.37
N SER A 884 -24.07 -49.66 24.87
CA SER A 884 -24.34 -49.74 23.44
C SER A 884 -24.15 -48.34 22.83
N LEU A 885 -23.28 -48.22 21.82
CA LEU A 885 -23.24 -47.01 21.00
C LEU A 885 -24.48 -47.00 20.08
N HIS A 886 -25.37 -46.04 20.27
CA HIS A 886 -26.27 -45.61 19.21
C HIS A 886 -25.52 -44.67 18.26
N LYS A 887 -25.66 -44.92 16.96
CA LYS A 887 -25.11 -44.10 15.88
C LYS A 887 -25.70 -42.69 15.92
N HIS A 888 -24.85 -41.70 15.65
CA HIS A 888 -25.18 -40.55 14.81
C HIS A 888 -24.03 -40.29 13.85
#